data_AF-A0A939W3I9-F1
#
_entry.id   AF-A0A939W3I9-F1
#
_cell.length_a   1.000
_cell.length_b   1.000
_cell.length_c   1.000
_cell.angle_alpha   90.00
_cell.angle_beta   90.00
_cell.angle_gamma   90.00
#
_symmetry.space_group_name_H-M   'P 1'
#
loop_
_entity.id
_entity.type
_entity.pdbx_description
1 polymer ?
#
loop_
_entity_poly.entity_id
_entity_poly.type
_entity_poly.pdbx_seq_one_letter_code
_entity_poly.pdbx_strand_id
1 'polypeptide(L)'
;MTSKKISLRTELLVGTIGSMVIITAFLIFCFRFVMNKIVATTTVNSVNQTMETLNKEVIGVLGEYNDLVISLSDAITYLEPREKIGDIVTGMGKNMIDNTMLYYATYENIWEGGALFTSIGWMPPDDFDMQSRLWHQNAVRDQTKVCYTEPYVDANTGLLNITLSYRVLDKNGSLIGIAAADIVLDALSESVKNIRLSANSKIHIITKEGLYLTNDDSSKIMNVNYFDEFQFGKFTRDEYLDGQAKAFTEGSSFFGVCPIENTEWFIVVEGPSEDFSGEYKKLFMYTIWGLAVIAIIMIIVFLILSTRVSRSFKVIASGCELMAMGDYSERYPDYITKEASLLANGFNLVTERLEANINSMKESRVSLNEAGGKLSGTIEDLMSSIVQIGASISNTGMNLKNQTNSVSQSAQSISKILDMIHQLEELVQTQVKAVQGASTAVEQMVGNINEVDKSVDKMAHSFGVLDQTAQNGVQTQNELQKQIIEIENQSKLLSEANKVIASIAGQTNLLAMNAAIEAAHAGDAGQGFAVVADEIRKLSETSSTQSKTIGAQLKSIQAAINTVVQATQSGVQDYANLSKEIQDTDMLVQQIKAAMTEQQQGSTQILGALNEMNGSTQQVQDASKEITTASQAIIDDVAVLQNETKVMGQSMDEMGLSADKMQEAGLSLAGVSKTVETSIEEIGKQIDLFEKE
;
A
#
# COMPACT_ATOMS: atom_id res chain seq x y z
N MET A 1 -4.19 50.90 -54.10
CA MET A 1 -3.02 51.80 -53.95
C MET A 1 -1.93 51.04 -53.22
N THR A 2 -0.86 50.70 -53.91
CA THR A 2 0.29 49.98 -53.35
C THR A 2 1.01 50.87 -52.34
N SER A 3 0.95 50.54 -51.04
CA SER A 3 1.75 51.25 -50.03
C SER A 3 3.22 50.90 -50.27
N LYS A 4 3.98 51.80 -50.89
CA LYS A 4 5.44 51.70 -50.89
C LYS A 4 5.90 51.77 -49.44
N LYS A 5 6.30 50.63 -48.86
CA LYS A 5 6.99 50.60 -47.57
C LYS A 5 8.29 51.40 -47.72
N ILE A 6 8.38 52.50 -46.98
CA ILE A 6 9.54 53.38 -46.94
C ILE A 6 10.65 52.66 -46.15
N SER A 7 11.91 52.79 -46.54
CA SER A 7 13.01 52.18 -45.78
C SER A 7 13.13 52.84 -44.42
N LEU A 8 13.43 52.08 -43.37
CA LEU A 8 13.62 52.57 -42.00
C LEU A 8 14.55 53.80 -41.94
N ARG A 9 15.55 53.85 -42.82
CA ARG A 9 16.51 54.95 -42.98
C ARG A 9 15.85 56.26 -43.44
N THR A 10 14.86 56.18 -44.32
CA THR A 10 14.19 57.34 -44.92
C THR A 10 13.12 57.90 -43.98
N GLU A 11 12.46 57.05 -43.20
CA GLU A 11 11.47 57.44 -42.20
C GLU A 11 12.13 58.12 -40.98
N LEU A 12 13.29 57.63 -40.55
CA LEU A 12 14.11 58.24 -39.49
C LEU A 12 14.66 59.63 -39.87
N LEU A 13 14.93 59.90 -41.15
CA LEU A 13 15.57 61.14 -41.62
C LEU A 13 14.64 62.37 -41.58
N VAL A 14 13.36 62.18 -41.88
CA VAL A 14 12.39 63.29 -42.01
C VAL A 14 11.83 63.71 -40.65
N GLY A 15 11.66 62.77 -39.70
CA GLY A 15 11.14 63.08 -38.35
C GLY A 15 12.16 63.68 -37.37
N THR A 16 13.44 63.36 -37.54
CA THR A 16 14.49 63.76 -36.57
C THR A 16 14.99 65.19 -36.79
N ILE A 17 15.17 65.63 -38.03
CA ILE A 17 15.69 66.98 -38.31
C ILE A 17 14.67 68.06 -37.91
N GLY A 18 13.36 67.83 -38.14
CA GLY A 18 12.31 68.79 -37.81
C GLY A 18 12.08 68.97 -36.30
N SER A 19 12.17 67.90 -35.51
CA SER A 19 12.01 67.95 -34.05
C SER A 19 13.19 68.64 -33.35
N MET A 20 14.40 68.50 -33.91
CA MET A 20 15.64 69.04 -33.33
C MET A 20 15.69 70.58 -33.30
N VAL A 21 15.18 71.24 -34.35
CA VAL A 21 15.18 72.70 -34.45
C VAL A 21 14.21 73.31 -33.42
N ILE A 22 13.05 72.69 -33.23
CA ILE A 22 12.02 73.15 -32.29
C ILE A 22 12.49 73.01 -30.84
N ILE A 23 13.11 71.87 -30.50
CA ILE A 23 13.64 71.62 -29.15
C ILE A 23 14.74 72.62 -28.78
N THR A 24 15.62 72.97 -29.72
CA THR A 24 16.75 73.88 -29.45
C THR A 24 16.27 75.30 -29.13
N ALA A 25 15.27 75.81 -29.85
CA ALA A 25 14.71 77.15 -29.60
C ALA A 25 13.98 77.23 -28.24
N PHE A 26 13.27 76.16 -27.86
CA PHE A 26 12.55 76.08 -26.59
C PHE A 26 13.50 76.05 -25.37
N LEU A 27 14.59 75.30 -25.46
CA LEU A 27 15.57 75.18 -24.37
C LEU A 27 16.25 76.53 -24.02
N ILE A 28 16.56 77.34 -25.02
CA ILE A 28 17.19 78.66 -24.81
C ILE A 28 16.25 79.61 -24.03
N PHE A 29 14.95 79.60 -24.35
CA PHE A 29 13.95 80.43 -23.66
C PHE A 29 13.76 79.99 -22.21
N CYS A 30 13.58 78.69 -21.96
CA CYS A 30 13.43 78.16 -20.60
C CYS A 30 14.64 78.46 -19.72
N PHE A 31 15.86 78.35 -20.26
CA PHE A 31 17.08 78.59 -19.49
C PHE A 31 17.18 80.05 -19.01
N ARG A 32 16.85 81.03 -19.87
CA ARG A 32 16.91 82.45 -19.50
C ARG A 32 15.93 82.82 -18.38
N PHE A 33 14.72 82.25 -18.40
CA PHE A 33 13.70 82.50 -17.38
C PHE A 33 14.11 81.91 -16.02
N VAL A 34 14.62 80.67 -16.02
CA VAL A 34 15.05 79.97 -14.80
C VAL A 34 16.24 80.69 -14.14
N MET A 35 17.23 81.14 -14.92
CA MET A 35 18.42 81.80 -14.38
C MET A 35 18.12 83.08 -13.59
N ASN A 36 17.19 83.92 -14.06
CA ASN A 36 16.83 85.15 -13.34
C ASN A 36 16.15 84.86 -11.99
N LYS A 37 15.32 83.83 -11.90
CA LYS A 37 14.71 83.41 -10.64
C LYS A 37 15.72 82.79 -9.67
N ILE A 38 16.68 82.01 -10.19
CA ILE A 38 17.74 81.42 -9.38
C ILE A 38 18.57 82.52 -8.73
N VAL A 39 19.03 83.52 -9.48
CA VAL A 39 19.91 84.57 -8.94
C VAL A 39 19.26 85.32 -7.76
N ALA A 40 18.00 85.73 -7.88
CA ALA A 40 17.30 86.44 -6.80
C ALA A 40 17.09 85.57 -5.55
N THR A 41 16.72 84.30 -5.75
CA THR A 41 16.46 83.37 -4.63
C THR A 41 17.76 82.97 -3.94
N THR A 42 18.81 82.68 -4.71
CA THR A 42 20.12 82.31 -4.19
C THR A 42 20.76 83.46 -3.43
N THR A 43 20.62 84.71 -3.88
CA THR A 43 21.16 85.87 -3.16
C THR A 43 20.56 85.98 -1.75
N VAL A 44 19.22 85.90 -1.63
CA VAL A 44 18.55 85.94 -0.32
C VAL A 44 18.95 84.75 0.56
N ASN A 45 19.00 83.55 0.00
CA ASN A 45 19.39 82.35 0.74
C ASN A 45 20.85 82.42 1.23
N SER A 46 21.77 82.88 0.38
CA SER A 46 23.19 83.04 0.74
C SER A 46 23.37 84.09 1.83
N VAL A 47 22.64 85.20 1.79
CA VAL A 47 22.69 86.21 2.86
C VAL A 47 22.13 85.63 4.16
N ASN A 48 20.95 84.98 4.13
CA ASN A 48 20.38 84.34 5.33
C ASN A 48 21.32 83.30 5.95
N GLN A 49 21.96 82.45 5.13
CA GLN A 49 22.89 81.43 5.60
C GLN A 49 24.18 82.02 6.18
N THR A 50 24.64 83.15 5.64
CA THR A 50 25.89 83.79 6.08
C THR A 50 25.68 84.70 7.29
N MET A 51 24.51 85.31 7.43
CA MET A 51 24.16 86.18 8.58
C MET A 51 24.24 85.44 9.92
N GLU A 52 23.95 84.14 9.96
CA GLU A 52 24.07 83.35 11.19
C GLU A 52 25.53 83.18 11.64
N THR A 53 26.44 82.93 10.68
CA THR A 53 27.89 82.88 10.93
C THR A 53 28.41 84.25 11.34
N LEU A 54 27.93 85.30 10.68
CA LEU A 54 28.34 86.66 10.95
C LEU A 54 27.89 87.15 12.33
N ASN A 55 26.68 86.77 12.75
CA ASN A 55 26.20 87.01 14.09
C ASN A 55 27.11 86.33 15.12
N LYS A 56 27.57 85.10 14.86
CA LYS A 56 28.55 84.42 15.74
C LYS A 56 29.90 85.13 15.80
N GLU A 57 30.39 85.71 14.71
CA GLU A 57 31.64 86.47 14.71
C GLU A 57 31.51 87.76 15.52
N VAL A 58 30.43 88.52 15.33
CA VAL A 58 30.18 89.76 16.09
C VAL A 58 29.88 89.48 17.57
N ILE A 59 29.07 88.44 17.86
CA ILE A 59 28.86 87.94 19.23
C ILE A 59 30.19 87.44 19.82
N GLY A 60 31.06 86.81 19.03
CA GLY A 60 32.39 86.36 19.46
C GLY A 60 33.24 87.51 19.99
N VAL A 61 33.26 88.65 19.28
CA VAL A 61 33.95 89.87 19.75
C VAL A 61 33.41 90.32 21.11
N LEU A 62 32.08 90.37 21.29
CA LEU A 62 31.49 90.71 22.59
C LEU A 62 31.72 89.61 23.65
N GLY A 63 31.83 88.36 23.22
CA GLY A 63 32.10 87.18 24.03
C GLY A 63 33.50 87.19 24.64
N GLU A 64 34.51 87.65 23.90
CA GLU A 64 35.87 87.81 24.45
C GLU A 64 35.88 88.75 25.67
N TYR A 65 35.11 89.84 25.63
CA TYR A 65 34.97 90.73 26.77
C TYR A 65 34.13 90.12 27.91
N ASN A 66 33.11 89.32 27.61
CA ASN A 66 32.35 88.59 28.62
C ASN A 66 33.23 87.57 29.37
N ASP A 67 33.93 86.73 28.62
CA ASP A 67 34.80 85.68 29.14
C ASP A 67 35.90 86.28 30.01
N LEU A 68 36.39 87.47 29.64
CA LEU A 68 37.38 88.20 30.40
C LEU A 68 36.88 88.63 31.78
N VAL A 69 35.69 89.23 31.86
CA VAL A 69 35.09 89.65 33.13
C VAL A 69 34.75 88.44 34.01
N ILE A 70 34.27 87.35 33.41
CA ILE A 70 34.01 86.08 34.11
C ILE A 70 35.32 85.47 34.62
N SER A 71 36.37 85.43 33.78
CA SER A 71 37.68 84.88 34.15
C SER A 71 38.31 85.67 35.30
N LEU A 72 38.15 87.00 35.33
CA LEU A 72 38.60 87.81 36.45
C LEU A 72 37.83 87.44 37.73
N SER A 73 36.51 87.30 37.62
CA SER A 73 35.66 86.85 38.74
C SER A 73 36.10 85.50 39.29
N ASP A 74 36.31 84.50 38.43
CA ASP A 74 36.75 83.17 38.83
C ASP A 74 38.17 83.21 39.43
N ALA A 75 39.10 83.95 38.84
CA ALA A 75 40.46 84.08 39.36
C ALA A 75 40.46 84.65 40.79
N ILE A 76 39.63 85.67 41.05
CA ILE A 76 39.51 86.28 42.38
C ILE A 76 38.82 85.33 43.38
N THR A 77 37.84 84.54 42.92
CA THR A 77 37.11 83.58 43.76
C THR A 77 38.03 82.56 44.46
N TYR A 78 39.08 82.10 43.77
CA TYR A 78 39.98 81.06 44.27
C TYR A 78 41.31 81.58 44.84
N LEU A 79 41.60 82.89 44.73
CA LEU A 79 42.89 83.47 45.11
C LEU A 79 43.09 83.55 46.62
N GLU A 80 44.17 82.94 47.11
CA GLU A 80 44.70 83.14 48.47
C GLU A 80 46.23 83.29 48.43
N PRO A 81 46.82 84.34 49.03
CA PRO A 81 46.20 85.39 49.84
C PRO A 81 45.58 86.54 49.02
N ARG A 82 44.47 87.13 49.52
CA ARG A 82 43.72 88.22 48.86
C ARG A 82 44.49 89.52 48.60
N GLU A 83 45.62 89.73 49.26
CA GLU A 83 46.50 90.90 49.04
C GLU A 83 47.00 90.98 47.58
N LYS A 84 46.98 89.86 46.84
CA LYS A 84 47.41 89.79 45.45
C LYS A 84 46.33 90.11 44.41
N ILE A 85 45.11 90.48 44.82
CA ILE A 85 44.01 90.77 43.87
C ILE A 85 44.41 91.90 42.91
N GLY A 86 45.05 92.97 43.40
CA GLY A 86 45.54 94.06 42.56
C GLY A 86 46.50 93.60 41.46
N ASP A 87 47.43 92.70 41.79
CA ASP A 87 48.38 92.14 40.82
C ASP A 87 47.68 91.35 39.71
N ILE A 88 46.60 90.62 40.03
CA ILE A 88 45.81 89.88 39.04
C ILE A 88 45.03 90.83 38.13
N VAL A 89 44.36 91.83 38.70
CA VAL A 89 43.58 92.81 37.90
C VAL A 89 44.51 93.56 36.94
N THR A 90 45.65 94.07 37.42
CA THR A 90 46.66 94.72 36.59
C THR A 90 47.31 93.76 35.60
N GLY A 91 47.59 92.52 36.00
CA GLY A 91 48.21 91.51 35.15
C GLY A 91 47.31 91.09 33.99
N MET A 92 46.04 90.80 34.26
CA MET A 92 45.04 90.47 33.23
C MET A 92 44.76 91.67 32.32
N GLY A 93 44.81 92.89 32.86
CA GLY A 93 44.63 94.13 32.11
C GLY A 93 45.77 94.53 31.17
N LYS A 94 47.01 94.10 31.42
CA LYS A 94 48.19 94.55 30.65
C LYS A 94 48.26 94.09 29.20
N ASN A 95 47.57 93.01 28.85
CA ASN A 95 47.55 92.44 27.50
C ASN A 95 46.23 92.72 26.76
N MET A 96 45.46 93.70 27.23
CA MET A 96 44.15 94.00 26.65
C MET A 96 44.24 94.78 25.35
N ILE A 97 43.17 94.64 24.56
CA ILE A 97 42.88 95.46 23.39
C ILE A 97 42.89 96.94 23.82
N ASP A 98 43.55 97.79 23.02
CA ASP A 98 43.74 99.21 23.31
C ASP A 98 42.42 99.87 23.75
N ASN A 99 42.46 100.56 24.90
CA ASN A 99 41.35 101.27 25.56
C ASN A 99 40.30 100.44 26.31
N THR A 100 40.54 99.18 26.64
CA THR A 100 39.71 98.46 27.64
C THR A 100 40.28 98.59 29.06
N MET A 101 39.47 99.05 30.02
CA MET A 101 39.86 99.12 31.43
C MET A 101 39.17 98.02 32.23
N LEU A 102 39.94 97.08 32.79
CA LEU A 102 39.44 96.02 33.67
C LEU A 102 39.59 96.44 35.13
N TYR A 103 38.57 96.17 35.94
CA TYR A 103 38.61 96.49 37.36
C TYR A 103 37.80 95.51 38.20
N TYR A 104 38.19 95.40 39.47
CA TYR A 104 37.48 94.67 40.50
C TYR A 104 37.17 95.59 41.67
N ALA A 105 35.89 95.71 42.00
CA ALA A 105 35.38 96.41 43.16
C ALA A 105 34.97 95.39 44.23
N THR A 106 35.40 95.56 45.48
CA THR A 106 34.80 94.80 46.58
C THR A 106 33.33 95.18 46.77
N TYR A 107 32.56 94.32 47.42
CA TYR A 107 31.16 94.62 47.71
C TYR A 107 30.98 95.81 48.67
N GLU A 108 31.79 95.85 49.74
CA GLU A 108 31.85 97.02 50.64
C GLU A 108 32.49 98.21 49.94
N ASN A 109 32.01 99.42 50.24
CA ASN A 109 32.52 100.66 49.64
C ASN A 109 33.98 100.92 50.06
N ILE A 110 34.76 101.62 49.22
CA ILE A 110 36.19 101.92 49.46
C ILE A 110 36.38 102.62 50.81
N TRP A 111 35.45 103.52 51.15
CA TRP A 111 35.51 104.33 52.37
C TRP A 111 35.06 103.58 53.62
N GLU A 112 34.47 102.40 53.47
CA GLU A 112 33.95 101.56 54.57
C GLU A 112 34.85 100.33 54.84
N GLY A 113 36.02 100.25 54.20
CA GLY A 113 36.96 99.13 54.32
C GLY A 113 37.08 98.27 53.07
N GLY A 114 36.30 98.57 52.03
CA GLY A 114 36.44 97.97 50.70
C GLY A 114 37.63 98.50 49.90
N ALA A 115 37.79 97.99 48.69
CA ALA A 115 38.82 98.38 47.74
C ALA A 115 38.33 98.29 46.29
N LEU A 116 38.79 99.22 45.45
CA LEU A 116 38.67 99.18 44.01
C LEU A 116 40.06 98.98 43.42
N PHE A 117 40.24 97.89 42.68
CA PHE A 117 41.46 97.60 41.95
C PHE A 117 41.17 97.82 40.48
N THR A 118 41.97 98.66 39.81
CA THR A 118 41.86 98.89 38.37
C THR A 118 43.13 98.45 37.68
N SER A 119 43.02 98.02 36.43
CA SER A 119 44.15 97.51 35.67
C SER A 119 45.24 98.57 35.46
N ILE A 120 44.84 99.84 35.43
CA ILE A 120 45.71 100.99 35.24
C ILE A 120 46.13 101.66 36.57
N GLY A 121 45.72 101.13 37.72
CA GLY A 121 46.05 101.69 39.04
C GLY A 121 45.41 103.05 39.32
N TRP A 122 44.32 103.39 38.63
CA TRP A 122 43.53 104.59 38.88
C TRP A 122 42.97 104.56 40.30
N MET A 123 43.16 105.68 41.02
CA MET A 123 42.62 105.92 42.34
C MET A 123 41.41 106.87 42.21
N PRO A 124 40.24 106.48 42.70
CA PRO A 124 39.05 107.31 42.59
C PRO A 124 39.13 108.56 43.48
N PRO A 125 38.49 109.68 43.08
CA PRO A 125 38.38 110.88 43.92
C PRO A 125 37.54 110.63 45.19
N ASP A 126 37.71 111.47 46.21
CA ASP A 126 37.12 111.29 47.56
C ASP A 126 35.58 111.21 47.59
N ASP A 127 34.88 111.68 46.55
CA ASP A 127 33.42 111.64 46.40
C ASP A 127 32.91 110.46 45.56
N PHE A 128 33.81 109.61 45.06
CA PHE A 128 33.45 108.49 44.20
C PHE A 128 32.72 107.41 44.98
N ASP A 129 31.46 107.19 44.62
CA ASP A 129 30.66 106.07 45.11
C ASP A 129 30.50 105.00 44.02
N MET A 130 31.26 103.90 44.18
CA MET A 130 31.21 102.78 43.26
C MET A 130 29.86 102.04 43.25
N GLN A 131 29.10 102.06 44.35
CA GLN A 131 27.82 101.35 44.44
C GLN A 131 26.69 102.06 43.68
N SER A 132 26.81 103.38 43.47
CA SER A 132 25.86 104.18 42.68
C SER A 132 25.97 103.96 41.16
N ARG A 133 27.06 103.35 40.68
CA ARG A 133 27.36 103.24 39.25
C ARG A 133 26.50 102.14 38.60
N LEU A 134 26.06 102.39 37.36
CA LEU A 134 25.13 101.49 36.66
C LEU A 134 25.71 100.09 36.48
N TRP A 135 27.00 99.97 36.20
CA TRP A 135 27.68 98.67 36.11
C TRP A 135 27.66 97.90 37.44
N HIS A 136 27.80 98.59 38.57
CA HIS A 136 27.74 97.96 39.88
C HIS A 136 26.31 97.50 40.18
N GLN A 137 25.31 98.36 39.96
CA GLN A 137 23.90 98.05 40.18
C GLN A 137 23.41 96.90 39.28
N ASN A 138 23.81 96.90 38.02
CA ASN A 138 23.42 95.87 37.05
C ASN A 138 23.93 94.49 37.47
N ALA A 139 25.22 94.38 37.82
CA ALA A 139 25.81 93.12 38.25
C ALA A 139 25.31 92.63 39.63
N VAL A 140 24.85 93.52 40.51
CA VAL A 140 24.20 93.13 41.78
C VAL A 140 22.77 92.64 41.53
N ARG A 141 22.03 93.29 40.61
CA ARG A 141 20.62 92.97 40.34
C ARG A 141 20.47 91.63 39.61
N ASP A 142 21.29 91.39 38.60
CA ASP A 142 21.21 90.18 37.79
C ASP A 142 22.39 89.26 38.09
N GLN A 143 22.08 88.19 38.80
CA GLN A 143 23.06 87.30 39.42
C GLN A 143 23.57 86.19 38.49
N THR A 144 23.05 86.06 37.27
CA THR A 144 23.29 84.86 36.45
C THR A 144 24.05 85.12 35.15
N LYS A 145 24.24 86.38 34.73
CA LYS A 145 24.89 86.73 33.47
C LYS A 145 25.71 88.01 33.56
N VAL A 146 26.63 88.18 32.61
CA VAL A 146 27.34 89.46 32.40
C VAL A 146 26.33 90.51 31.96
N CYS A 147 26.38 91.68 32.59
CA CYS A 147 25.48 92.78 32.30
C CYS A 147 26.18 93.90 31.55
N TYR A 148 25.51 94.45 30.54
CA TYR A 148 25.96 95.61 29.77
C TYR A 148 25.26 96.87 30.28
N THR A 149 25.98 97.99 30.30
CA THR A 149 25.36 99.31 30.48
C THR A 149 24.91 99.87 29.14
N GLU A 150 23.93 100.76 29.17
CA GLU A 150 23.76 101.71 28.06
C GLU A 150 25.04 102.56 27.90
N PRO A 151 25.35 103.05 26.69
CA PRO A 151 26.49 103.94 26.49
C PRO A 151 26.42 105.16 27.40
N TYR A 152 27.52 105.42 28.11
CA TYR A 152 27.65 106.58 28.98
C TYR A 152 29.04 107.19 28.86
N VAL A 153 29.20 108.39 29.41
CA VAL A 153 30.50 109.07 29.44
C VAL A 153 31.27 108.59 30.65
N ASP A 154 32.42 107.97 30.41
CA ASP A 154 33.29 107.45 31.45
C ASP A 154 33.78 108.55 32.39
N ALA A 155 33.84 108.25 33.70
CA ALA A 155 34.30 109.23 34.69
C ALA A 155 35.82 109.46 34.67
N ASN A 156 36.60 108.49 34.20
CA ASN A 156 38.06 108.61 34.13
C ASN A 156 38.50 109.28 32.81
N THR A 157 37.99 108.80 31.68
CA THR A 157 38.45 109.21 30.34
C THR A 157 37.60 110.29 29.66
N GLY A 158 36.34 110.46 30.06
CA GLY A 158 35.40 111.38 29.37
C GLY A 158 34.95 110.90 27.98
N LEU A 159 35.28 109.66 27.59
CA LEU A 159 34.85 109.05 26.33
C LEU A 159 33.55 108.28 26.50
N LEU A 160 32.81 108.11 25.38
CA LEU A 160 31.63 107.24 25.33
C LEU A 160 32.07 105.78 25.39
N ASN A 161 31.68 105.11 26.47
CA ASN A 161 31.96 103.70 26.69
C ASN A 161 30.70 102.94 27.09
N ILE A 162 30.81 101.61 27.03
CA ILE A 162 29.90 100.65 27.64
C ILE A 162 30.70 99.87 28.67
N THR A 163 30.06 99.50 29.77
CA THR A 163 30.69 98.66 30.80
C THR A 163 30.04 97.30 30.83
N LEU A 164 30.86 96.26 30.80
CA LEU A 164 30.48 94.90 31.11
C LEU A 164 30.77 94.64 32.58
N SER A 165 29.85 94.00 33.29
CA SER A 165 29.99 93.78 34.73
C SER A 165 29.46 92.41 35.14
N TYR A 166 30.16 91.75 36.06
CA TYR A 166 29.81 90.44 36.58
C TYR A 166 30.21 90.33 38.05
N ARG A 167 29.36 89.67 38.84
CA ARG A 167 29.60 89.47 40.27
C ARG A 167 30.77 88.51 40.53
N VAL A 168 31.40 88.67 41.68
CA VAL A 168 32.44 87.80 42.22
C VAL A 168 31.99 87.22 43.54
N LEU A 169 31.92 85.89 43.62
CA LEU A 169 31.50 85.16 44.80
C LEU A 169 32.72 84.53 45.49
N ASP A 170 32.67 84.27 46.78
CA ASP A 170 33.64 83.39 47.44
C ASP A 170 33.31 81.90 47.23
N LYS A 171 34.19 81.01 47.70
CA LYS A 171 34.00 79.54 47.63
C LYS A 171 32.72 79.04 48.33
N ASN A 172 32.14 79.85 49.23
CA ASN A 172 30.91 79.54 49.95
C ASN A 172 29.66 80.15 49.27
N GLY A 173 29.83 80.83 48.14
CA GLY A 173 28.77 81.47 47.37
C GLY A 173 28.35 82.86 47.85
N SER A 174 29.09 83.48 48.77
CA SER A 174 28.80 84.84 49.25
C SER A 174 29.38 85.89 48.31
N LEU A 175 28.63 86.95 48.04
CA LEU A 175 29.09 88.05 47.18
C LEU A 175 30.23 88.81 47.85
N ILE A 176 31.39 88.84 47.21
CA ILE A 176 32.58 89.53 47.72
C ILE A 176 32.96 90.75 46.88
N GLY A 177 32.48 90.85 45.64
CA GLY A 177 32.71 92.03 44.81
C GLY A 177 32.15 91.90 43.39
N ILE A 178 32.61 92.76 42.49
CA ILE A 178 32.18 92.86 41.10
C ILE A 178 33.43 93.04 40.23
N ALA A 179 33.58 92.18 39.24
CA ALA A 179 34.52 92.34 38.14
C ALA A 179 33.81 93.12 37.02
N ALA A 180 34.49 94.08 36.42
CA ALA A 180 33.94 94.87 35.33
C ALA A 180 35.01 95.29 34.32
N ALA A 181 34.59 95.53 33.08
CA ALA A 181 35.43 95.97 31.97
C ALA A 181 34.73 97.09 31.18
N ASP A 182 35.42 98.22 31.01
CA ASP A 182 34.95 99.33 30.18
C ASP A 182 35.45 99.18 28.73
N ILE A 183 34.57 99.34 27.76
CA ILE A 183 34.87 99.28 26.33
C ILE A 183 34.45 100.60 25.67
N VAL A 184 35.40 101.30 25.06
CA VAL A 184 35.13 102.52 24.28
C VAL A 184 34.44 102.16 22.96
N LEU A 185 33.39 102.88 22.57
CA LEU A 185 32.60 102.56 21.37
C LEU A 185 33.40 102.63 20.05
N ASP A 186 34.40 103.51 19.97
CA ASP A 186 35.29 103.56 18.80
C ASP A 186 36.12 102.27 18.65
N ALA A 187 36.58 101.69 19.76
CA ALA A 187 37.32 100.43 19.75
C ALA A 187 36.40 99.25 19.34
N LEU A 188 35.15 99.27 19.79
CA LEU A 188 34.14 98.30 19.34
C LEU A 188 33.86 98.44 17.83
N SER A 189 33.83 99.67 17.31
CA SER A 189 33.64 99.94 15.88
C SER A 189 34.78 99.38 15.03
N GLU A 190 36.04 99.60 15.42
CA GLU A 190 37.19 99.06 14.70
C GLU A 190 37.23 97.52 14.75
N SER A 191 36.77 96.93 15.86
CA SER A 191 36.72 95.47 16.04
C SER A 191 35.74 94.79 15.07
N VAL A 192 34.62 95.44 14.73
CA VAL A 192 33.62 94.87 13.81
C VAL A 192 33.82 95.29 12.35
N LYS A 193 34.63 96.32 12.07
CA LYS A 193 34.85 96.90 10.73
C LYS A 193 35.39 95.93 9.67
N ASN A 194 36.21 94.97 10.08
CA ASN A 194 36.79 93.98 9.17
C ASN A 194 35.85 92.80 8.89
N ILE A 195 34.74 92.69 9.62
CA ILE A 195 33.72 91.68 9.39
C ILE A 195 32.90 92.12 8.18
N ARG A 196 32.90 91.31 7.11
CA ARG A 196 32.17 91.60 5.86
C ARG A 196 31.45 90.35 5.37
N LEU A 197 30.19 90.50 4.97
CA LEU A 197 29.37 89.43 4.39
C LEU A 197 29.70 89.17 2.92
N SER A 198 29.99 90.22 2.14
CA SER A 198 30.42 90.15 0.75
C SER A 198 31.55 91.17 0.47
N ALA A 199 32.17 91.08 -0.71
CA ALA A 199 33.32 91.91 -1.08
C ALA A 199 33.09 93.41 -0.82
N ASN A 200 31.86 93.89 -1.08
CA ASN A 200 31.48 95.30 -0.95
C ASN A 200 30.40 95.55 0.13
N SER A 201 30.20 94.64 1.08
CA SER A 201 29.23 94.84 2.17
C SER A 201 29.80 95.64 3.33
N LYS A 202 28.92 96.34 4.06
CA LYS A 202 29.21 97.04 5.31
C LYS A 202 28.36 96.50 6.45
N ILE A 203 28.86 96.60 7.69
CA ILE A 203 28.26 96.04 8.90
C ILE A 203 28.27 97.06 10.01
N HIS A 204 27.14 97.18 10.70
CA HIS A 204 26.93 98.12 11.78
C HIS A 204 26.17 97.47 12.95
N ILE A 205 26.45 97.92 14.18
CA ILE A 205 25.64 97.61 15.36
C ILE A 205 24.80 98.84 15.67
N ILE A 206 23.51 98.63 15.88
CA ILE A 206 22.54 99.67 16.19
C ILE A 206 21.74 99.32 17.45
N THR A 207 21.27 100.35 18.14
CA THR A 207 20.29 100.24 19.23
C THR A 207 18.91 99.85 18.69
N LYS A 208 18.01 99.43 19.57
CA LYS A 208 16.59 99.18 19.28
C LYS A 208 15.86 100.40 18.70
N GLU A 209 16.29 101.60 19.06
CA GLU A 209 15.76 102.86 18.53
C GLU A 209 16.27 103.17 17.11
N GLY A 210 17.33 102.49 16.67
CA GLY A 210 17.96 102.61 15.37
C GLY A 210 19.22 103.50 15.34
N LEU A 211 19.71 103.96 16.50
CA LEU A 211 20.95 104.75 16.58
C LEU A 211 22.18 103.86 16.45
N TYR A 212 23.20 104.34 15.73
CA TYR A 212 24.46 103.61 15.58
C TYR A 212 25.24 103.51 16.89
N LEU A 213 25.63 102.29 17.25
CA LEU A 213 26.66 102.00 18.25
C LEU A 213 28.03 101.82 17.60
N THR A 214 28.05 101.31 16.36
CA THR A 214 29.27 101.25 15.55
C THR A 214 29.05 101.82 14.15
N ASN A 215 30.02 102.62 13.69
CA ASN A 215 30.04 103.15 12.34
C ASN A 215 31.49 103.45 11.92
N ASP A 216 31.79 103.40 10.62
CA ASP A 216 33.08 103.83 10.07
C ASP A 216 33.35 105.33 10.34
N ASP A 217 32.27 106.12 10.50
CA ASP A 217 32.32 107.54 10.86
C ASP A 217 31.90 107.73 12.33
N SER A 218 32.90 107.95 13.20
CA SER A 218 32.68 108.14 14.66
C SER A 218 31.70 109.27 14.98
N SER A 219 31.51 110.26 14.09
CA SER A 219 30.55 111.34 14.34
C SER A 219 29.08 110.88 14.34
N LYS A 220 28.80 109.73 13.73
CA LYS A 220 27.44 109.15 13.65
C LYS A 220 27.06 108.33 14.87
N ILE A 221 28.04 107.86 15.64
CA ILE A 221 27.81 107.03 16.82
C ILE A 221 26.94 107.82 17.81
N MET A 222 25.79 107.26 18.19
CA MET A 222 24.74 107.84 19.03
C MET A 222 24.08 109.14 18.51
N ASN A 223 24.44 109.63 17.32
CA ASN A 223 23.91 110.89 16.76
C ASN A 223 23.01 110.70 15.53
N VAL A 224 23.14 109.59 14.78
CA VAL A 224 22.40 109.33 13.53
C VAL A 224 21.60 108.03 13.61
N ASN A 225 20.41 108.01 13.01
CA ASN A 225 19.55 106.84 12.91
C ASN A 225 19.72 106.11 11.57
N TYR A 226 19.89 104.78 11.59
CA TYR A 226 20.05 103.93 10.39
C TYR A 226 18.89 104.05 9.39
N PHE A 227 17.66 104.19 9.89
CA PHE A 227 16.46 104.22 9.05
C PHE A 227 16.18 105.57 8.39
N ASP A 228 16.89 106.63 8.79
CA ASP A 228 16.84 107.92 8.10
C ASP A 228 17.73 107.92 6.84
N GLU A 229 18.75 107.06 6.80
CA GLU A 229 19.68 106.95 5.66
C GLU A 229 19.15 106.04 4.54
N PHE A 230 18.33 105.03 4.88
CA PHE A 230 17.79 104.07 3.92
C PHE A 230 16.25 104.07 3.92
N GLN A 231 15.65 104.33 2.74
CA GLN A 231 14.20 104.21 2.59
C GLN A 231 13.83 102.78 2.19
N PHE A 232 13.46 101.96 3.17
CA PHE A 232 12.95 100.62 2.96
C PHE A 232 11.47 100.68 2.55
N GLY A 233 11.16 100.45 1.27
CA GLY A 233 9.79 100.58 0.74
C GLY A 233 8.86 99.45 1.18
N LYS A 234 9.43 98.33 1.68
CA LYS A 234 8.70 97.10 2.05
C LYS A 234 8.52 96.85 3.54
N PHE A 235 9.27 97.51 4.41
CA PHE A 235 9.28 97.20 5.85
C PHE A 235 9.26 98.49 6.67
N THR A 236 8.47 98.52 7.74
CA THR A 236 8.58 99.53 8.81
C THR A 236 9.75 99.19 9.74
N ARG A 237 10.25 100.17 10.52
CA ARG A 237 11.36 99.96 11.48
C ARG A 237 11.07 98.79 12.42
N ASP A 238 9.86 98.74 12.98
CA ASP A 238 9.48 97.73 13.96
C ASP A 238 9.32 96.33 13.32
N GLU A 239 9.02 96.24 12.01
CA GLU A 239 9.02 94.98 11.25
C GLU A 239 10.43 94.52 10.87
N TYR A 240 11.35 95.47 10.69
CA TYR A 240 12.76 95.22 10.41
C TYR A 240 13.51 94.77 11.67
N LEU A 241 13.20 95.38 12.83
CA LEU A 241 13.79 95.07 14.14
C LEU A 241 12.86 94.24 15.04
N ASP A 242 12.22 93.21 14.48
CA ASP A 242 11.25 92.37 15.21
C ASP A 242 11.88 91.24 16.05
N GLY A 243 13.20 91.24 16.17
CA GLY A 243 13.95 90.22 16.90
C GLY A 243 14.17 88.92 16.11
N GLN A 244 13.94 88.89 14.80
CA GLN A 244 14.34 87.76 13.95
C GLN A 244 15.41 88.14 12.94
N ALA A 245 16.30 87.18 12.65
CA ALA A 245 17.27 87.33 11.58
C ALA A 245 16.57 87.29 10.21
N LYS A 246 16.80 88.31 9.38
CA LYS A 246 16.15 88.41 8.06
C LYS A 246 17.10 88.98 7.03
N ALA A 247 16.95 88.52 5.78
CA ALA A 247 17.58 89.11 4.62
C ALA A 247 16.58 89.35 3.50
N PHE A 248 16.79 90.42 2.75
CA PHE A 248 15.98 90.73 1.57
C PHE A 248 16.78 91.54 0.55
N THR A 249 16.21 91.65 -0.65
CA THR A 249 16.76 92.47 -1.73
C THR A 249 15.79 93.58 -2.10
N GLU A 250 16.32 94.78 -2.32
CA GLU A 250 15.58 95.94 -2.77
C GLU A 250 16.40 96.67 -3.85
N GLY A 251 15.83 96.79 -5.04
CA GLY A 251 16.56 97.26 -6.22
C GLY A 251 17.76 96.37 -6.57
N SER A 252 18.94 96.98 -6.64
CA SER A 252 20.21 96.30 -6.91
C SER A 252 21.00 95.96 -5.65
N SER A 253 20.44 96.13 -4.45
CA SER A 253 21.12 95.94 -3.17
C SER A 253 20.45 94.85 -2.31
N PHE A 254 21.21 94.27 -1.41
CA PHE A 254 20.74 93.35 -0.38
C PHE A 254 20.91 93.97 1.00
N PHE A 255 20.06 93.57 1.92
CA PHE A 255 20.06 94.00 3.32
C PHE A 255 19.88 92.78 4.22
N GLY A 256 20.51 92.81 5.38
CA GLY A 256 20.42 91.79 6.41
C GLY A 256 20.34 92.39 7.80
N VAL A 257 19.57 91.78 8.69
CA VAL A 257 19.43 92.17 10.10
C VAL A 257 19.48 90.95 11.01
N CYS A 258 20.10 91.07 12.18
CA CYS A 258 20.16 90.03 13.20
C CYS A 258 20.22 90.62 14.62
N PRO A 259 19.41 90.15 15.59
CA PRO A 259 19.50 90.60 16.99
C PRO A 259 20.74 90.02 17.71
N ILE A 260 21.31 90.79 18.63
CA ILE A 260 22.40 90.35 19.51
C ILE A 260 21.79 89.82 20.81
N GLU A 261 22.00 88.53 21.10
CA GLU A 261 21.47 87.88 22.31
C GLU A 261 21.94 88.58 23.60
N ASN A 262 21.06 88.65 24.60
CA ASN A 262 21.28 89.29 25.91
C ASN A 262 21.50 90.82 25.89
N THR A 263 21.29 91.49 24.75
CA THR A 263 21.28 92.95 24.61
C THR A 263 20.01 93.42 23.91
N GLU A 264 19.75 94.73 23.86
CA GLU A 264 18.71 95.32 23.00
C GLU A 264 19.29 95.82 21.66
N TRP A 265 20.41 95.27 21.20
CA TRP A 265 21.14 95.73 20.02
C TRP A 265 20.98 94.79 18.82
N PHE A 266 21.15 95.33 17.62
CA PHE A 266 21.01 94.61 16.34
C PHE A 266 22.23 94.83 15.45
N ILE A 267 22.61 93.79 14.74
CA ILE A 267 23.58 93.84 13.65
C ILE A 267 22.82 94.07 12.35
N VAL A 268 23.22 95.07 11.58
CA VAL A 268 22.69 95.35 10.24
C VAL A 268 23.80 95.29 9.21
N VAL A 269 23.48 94.76 8.02
CA VAL A 269 24.40 94.57 6.90
C VAL A 269 23.77 95.07 5.61
N GLU A 270 24.53 95.80 4.79
CA GLU A 270 24.11 96.22 3.46
C GLU A 270 25.20 96.04 2.39
N GLY A 271 24.79 95.75 1.15
CA GLY A 271 25.71 95.62 0.00
C GLY A 271 25.02 95.44 -1.37
N PRO A 272 25.76 95.46 -2.50
CA PRO A 272 25.19 95.28 -3.83
C PRO A 272 24.90 93.79 -4.16
N SER A 273 23.72 93.49 -4.73
CA SER A 273 23.32 92.13 -5.16
C SER A 273 24.23 91.56 -6.27
N GLU A 274 24.99 92.40 -6.97
CA GLU A 274 25.89 91.94 -8.04
C GLU A 274 27.04 91.07 -7.52
N ASP A 275 27.45 91.26 -6.26
CA ASP A 275 28.49 90.47 -5.58
C ASP A 275 28.18 88.95 -5.62
N PHE A 276 26.90 88.56 -5.70
CA PHE A 276 26.47 87.16 -5.78
C PHE A 276 26.15 86.69 -7.21
N SER A 277 26.16 87.57 -8.21
CA SER A 277 25.67 87.28 -9.57
C SER A 277 26.77 87.22 -10.66
N GLY A 278 28.00 87.63 -10.35
CA GLY A 278 29.10 87.82 -11.31
C GLY A 278 29.54 86.56 -12.06
N GLU A 279 29.46 85.37 -11.43
CA GLU A 279 29.83 84.11 -12.08
C GLU A 279 28.74 83.56 -13.02
N TYR A 280 27.47 83.83 -12.74
CA TYR A 280 26.34 83.29 -13.50
C TYR A 280 26.19 83.91 -14.90
N LYS A 281 26.60 85.18 -15.07
CA LYS A 281 26.60 85.84 -16.40
C LYS A 281 27.59 85.18 -17.37
N LYS A 282 28.75 84.69 -16.89
CA LYS A 282 29.73 83.96 -17.70
C LYS A 282 29.22 82.57 -18.08
N LEU A 283 28.57 81.88 -17.15
CA LEU A 283 27.94 80.57 -17.40
C LEU A 283 26.87 80.65 -18.50
N PHE A 284 26.06 81.71 -18.52
CA PHE A 284 25.03 81.92 -19.55
C PHE A 284 25.62 82.02 -20.97
N MET A 285 26.76 82.68 -21.15
CA MET A 285 27.40 82.83 -22.46
C MET A 285 28.04 81.54 -22.96
N TYR A 286 28.65 80.72 -22.08
CA TYR A 286 29.19 79.40 -22.45
C TYR A 286 28.09 78.41 -22.85
N THR A 287 26.92 78.49 -22.23
CA THR A 287 25.82 77.56 -22.50
C THR A 287 25.24 77.73 -23.92
N ILE A 288 25.18 78.97 -24.42
CA ILE A 288 24.70 79.26 -25.80
C ILE A 288 25.67 78.72 -26.86
N TRP A 289 26.99 78.90 -26.68
CA TRP A 289 27.99 78.34 -27.59
C TRP A 289 28.03 76.81 -27.54
N GLY A 290 27.83 76.21 -26.37
CA GLY A 290 27.75 74.75 -26.21
C GLY A 290 26.58 74.12 -26.97
N LEU A 291 25.38 74.73 -26.91
CA LEU A 291 24.20 74.22 -27.61
C LEU A 291 24.34 74.24 -29.15
N ALA A 292 25.02 75.25 -29.70
CA ALA A 292 25.28 75.33 -31.13
C ALA A 292 26.22 74.22 -31.64
N VAL A 293 27.26 73.88 -30.86
CA VAL A 293 28.21 72.80 -31.18
C VAL A 293 27.54 71.42 -31.07
N ILE A 294 26.72 71.21 -30.03
CA ILE A 294 25.98 69.96 -29.83
C ILE A 294 25.00 69.68 -30.99
N ALA A 295 24.34 70.71 -31.51
CA ALA A 295 23.43 70.56 -32.66
C ALA A 295 24.16 70.07 -33.92
N ILE A 296 25.37 70.59 -34.20
CA ILE A 296 26.19 70.18 -35.34
C ILE A 296 26.72 68.74 -35.17
N ILE A 297 27.16 68.38 -33.96
CA ILE A 297 27.66 67.03 -33.65
C ILE A 297 26.55 65.98 -33.79
N MET A 298 25.34 66.28 -33.32
CA MET A 298 24.22 65.34 -33.40
C MET A 298 23.79 65.03 -34.85
N ILE A 299 23.90 66.00 -35.77
CA ILE A 299 23.63 65.77 -37.21
C ILE A 299 24.66 64.79 -37.81
N ILE A 300 25.94 64.92 -37.43
CA ILE A 300 27.03 64.06 -37.92
C ILE A 300 26.93 62.65 -37.32
N VAL A 301 26.63 62.54 -36.02
CA VAL A 301 26.44 61.24 -35.32
C VAL A 301 25.25 60.47 -35.87
N PHE A 302 24.14 61.15 -36.21
CA PHE A 302 22.96 60.51 -36.79
C PHE A 302 23.24 59.86 -38.16
N LEU A 303 24.02 60.52 -39.02
CA LEU A 303 24.42 59.97 -40.32
C LEU A 303 25.27 58.69 -40.19
N ILE A 304 26.13 58.61 -39.17
CA ILE A 304 26.98 57.45 -38.89
C ILE A 304 26.17 56.30 -38.27
N LEU A 305 25.31 56.57 -37.28
CA LEU A 305 24.48 55.54 -36.64
C LEU A 305 23.45 54.91 -37.59
N SER A 306 22.85 55.71 -38.47
CA SER A 306 21.88 55.24 -39.47
C SER A 306 22.45 54.15 -40.39
N THR A 307 23.73 54.23 -40.74
CA THR A 307 24.39 53.23 -41.62
C THR A 307 24.89 52.00 -40.85
N ARG A 308 25.25 52.15 -39.57
CA ARG A 308 25.81 51.07 -38.74
C ARG A 308 24.73 50.11 -38.17
N VAL A 309 23.60 50.65 -37.71
CA VAL A 309 22.49 49.85 -37.14
C VAL A 309 21.75 49.04 -38.21
N SER A 310 21.54 49.61 -39.40
CA SER A 310 20.80 48.94 -40.48
C SER A 310 21.50 47.69 -41.03
N ARG A 311 22.82 47.51 -40.82
CA ARG A 311 23.57 46.36 -41.35
C ARG A 311 23.49 45.15 -40.41
N SER A 312 23.59 45.35 -39.09
CA SER A 312 23.53 44.26 -38.09
C SER A 312 22.15 43.61 -37.99
N PHE A 313 21.06 44.39 -38.04
CA PHE A 313 19.70 43.84 -38.02
C PHE A 313 19.36 43.02 -39.27
N LYS A 314 19.97 43.32 -40.42
CA LYS A 314 19.70 42.60 -41.68
C LYS A 314 20.26 41.17 -41.66
N VAL A 315 21.38 40.95 -40.96
CA VAL A 315 22.04 39.64 -40.80
C VAL A 315 21.30 38.74 -39.80
N ILE A 316 20.84 39.30 -38.67
CA ILE A 316 20.03 38.55 -37.70
C ILE A 316 18.63 38.23 -38.30
N ALA A 317 18.06 39.14 -39.08
CA ALA A 317 16.77 38.90 -39.74
C ALA A 317 16.82 37.79 -40.81
N SER A 318 17.92 37.67 -41.58
CA SER A 318 18.12 36.50 -42.47
C SER A 318 18.32 35.21 -41.69
N GLY A 319 18.90 35.28 -40.48
CA GLY A 319 19.03 34.15 -39.58
C GLY A 319 17.71 33.57 -39.08
N CYS A 320 16.71 34.43 -38.83
CA CYS A 320 15.35 33.99 -38.53
C CYS A 320 14.72 33.20 -39.68
N GLU A 321 15.07 33.54 -40.93
CA GLU A 321 14.55 32.88 -42.14
C GLU A 321 15.15 31.47 -42.29
N LEU A 322 16.44 31.31 -41.98
CA LEU A 322 17.12 30.00 -41.93
C LEU A 322 16.57 29.09 -40.82
N MET A 323 16.34 29.63 -39.61
CA MET A 323 15.70 28.86 -38.51
C MET A 323 14.26 28.46 -38.83
N ALA A 324 13.51 29.28 -39.55
CA ALA A 324 12.17 28.95 -40.01
C ALA A 324 12.19 27.85 -41.10
N MET A 325 13.33 27.65 -41.77
CA MET A 325 13.55 26.58 -42.75
C MET A 325 14.15 25.30 -42.15
N GLY A 326 14.39 25.26 -40.83
CA GLY A 326 14.85 24.07 -40.10
C GLY A 326 16.37 23.91 -40.00
N ASP A 327 17.16 24.90 -40.44
CA ASP A 327 18.62 24.88 -40.28
C ASP A 327 19.05 25.62 -39.00
N TYR A 328 19.57 24.85 -38.05
CA TYR A 328 20.01 25.29 -36.73
C TYR A 328 21.55 25.27 -36.59
N SER A 329 22.28 25.20 -37.70
CA SER A 329 23.75 25.01 -37.69
C SER A 329 24.52 26.33 -37.55
N GLU A 330 23.94 27.44 -37.97
CA GLU A 330 24.57 28.76 -37.94
C GLU A 330 24.70 29.29 -36.50
N ARG A 331 25.86 29.89 -36.18
CA ARG A 331 26.11 30.58 -34.91
C ARG A 331 26.50 32.02 -35.18
N TYR A 332 25.85 32.94 -34.48
CA TYR A 332 26.07 34.37 -34.69
C TYR A 332 27.18 34.89 -33.77
N PRO A 333 28.15 35.68 -34.29
CA PRO A 333 29.23 36.23 -33.50
C PRO A 333 28.77 37.40 -32.62
N ASP A 334 29.63 37.83 -31.71
CA ASP A 334 29.38 39.00 -30.87
C ASP A 334 29.44 40.29 -31.73
N TYR A 335 28.37 41.07 -31.74
CA TYR A 335 28.28 42.30 -32.52
C TYR A 335 28.75 43.52 -31.70
N ILE A 336 29.13 44.61 -32.37
CA ILE A 336 29.68 45.80 -31.68
C ILE A 336 28.60 46.53 -30.83
N THR A 337 27.31 46.37 -31.17
CA THR A 337 26.19 46.97 -30.43
C THR A 337 25.61 45.98 -29.43
N LYS A 338 25.51 46.38 -28.17
CA LYS A 338 25.00 45.57 -27.04
C LYS A 338 23.64 44.92 -27.36
N GLU A 339 22.74 45.63 -28.02
CA GLU A 339 21.40 45.15 -28.37
C GLU A 339 21.43 44.04 -29.43
N ALA A 340 22.32 44.15 -30.42
CA ALA A 340 22.49 43.11 -31.43
C ALA A 340 23.23 41.88 -30.86
N SER A 341 24.18 42.08 -29.94
CA SER A 341 24.84 40.98 -29.22
C SER A 341 23.91 40.24 -28.26
N LEU A 342 23.06 40.96 -27.53
CA LEU A 342 22.05 40.36 -26.67
C LEU A 342 21.07 39.50 -27.50
N LEU A 343 20.69 39.99 -28.68
CA LEU A 343 19.84 39.27 -29.63
C LEU A 343 20.56 38.04 -30.22
N ALA A 344 21.83 38.17 -30.63
CA ALA A 344 22.64 37.05 -31.13
C ALA A 344 22.84 35.94 -30.10
N ASN A 345 23.13 36.30 -28.84
CA ASN A 345 23.25 35.34 -27.74
C ASN A 345 21.92 34.66 -27.40
N GLY A 346 20.80 35.41 -27.42
CA GLY A 346 19.46 34.85 -27.26
C GLY A 346 19.10 33.86 -28.37
N PHE A 347 19.47 34.16 -29.62
CA PHE A 347 19.30 33.26 -30.76
C PHE A 347 20.12 31.98 -30.61
N ASN A 348 21.42 32.08 -30.27
CA ASN A 348 22.28 30.91 -30.06
C ASN A 348 21.75 29.97 -28.95
N LEU A 349 21.19 30.51 -27.85
CA LEU A 349 20.58 29.72 -26.77
C LEU A 349 19.30 29.00 -27.21
N VAL A 350 18.49 29.63 -28.08
CA VAL A 350 17.31 28.98 -28.69
C VAL A 350 17.75 27.83 -29.58
N THR A 351 18.80 28.03 -30.39
CA THR A 351 19.37 27.00 -31.25
C THR A 351 19.86 25.79 -30.45
N GLU A 352 20.60 26.01 -29.37
CA GLU A 352 21.12 24.96 -28.48
C GLU A 352 19.99 24.13 -27.83
N ARG A 353 18.90 24.78 -27.38
CA ARG A 353 17.75 24.09 -26.79
C ARG A 353 16.93 23.32 -27.81
N LEU A 354 16.79 23.82 -29.04
CA LEU A 354 16.10 23.12 -30.12
C LEU A 354 16.91 21.88 -30.57
N GLU A 355 18.24 22.00 -30.67
CA GLU A 355 19.14 20.88 -30.96
C GLU A 355 19.04 19.77 -29.88
N ALA A 356 19.05 20.14 -28.60
CA ALA A 356 18.84 19.21 -27.49
C ALA A 356 17.46 18.52 -27.53
N ASN A 357 16.40 19.25 -27.86
CA ASN A 357 15.05 18.69 -27.97
C ASN A 357 14.92 17.75 -29.19
N ILE A 358 15.51 18.08 -30.34
CA ILE A 358 15.52 17.20 -31.52
C ILE A 358 16.26 15.89 -31.19
N ASN A 359 17.40 15.97 -30.49
CA ASN A 359 18.12 14.78 -30.04
C ASN A 359 17.31 13.94 -29.04
N SER A 360 16.61 14.56 -28.09
CA SER A 360 15.69 13.85 -27.17
C SER A 360 14.49 13.22 -27.90
N MET A 361 13.97 13.86 -28.96
CA MET A 361 12.93 13.28 -29.81
C MET A 361 13.46 12.09 -30.62
N LYS A 362 14.72 12.13 -31.08
CA LYS A 362 15.39 10.97 -31.74
C LYS A 362 15.54 9.80 -30.78
N GLU A 363 16.00 10.03 -29.55
CA GLU A 363 16.08 8.99 -28.52
C GLU A 363 14.70 8.42 -28.18
N SER A 364 13.69 9.29 -28.02
CA SER A 364 12.30 8.88 -27.77
C SER A 364 11.73 8.03 -28.92
N ARG A 365 12.07 8.35 -30.18
CA ARG A 365 11.68 7.55 -31.35
C ARG A 365 12.29 6.14 -31.29
N VAL A 366 13.56 6.02 -30.94
CA VAL A 366 14.23 4.71 -30.79
C VAL A 366 13.55 3.89 -29.69
N SER A 367 13.28 4.49 -28.52
CA SER A 367 12.58 3.81 -27.44
C SER A 367 11.13 3.44 -27.79
N LEU A 368 10.40 4.30 -28.51
CA LEU A 368 9.04 4.01 -28.98
C LEU A 368 9.04 2.88 -30.02
N ASN A 369 10.02 2.83 -30.92
CA ASN A 369 10.15 1.76 -31.90
C ASN A 369 10.44 0.40 -31.22
N GLU A 370 11.32 0.39 -30.21
CA GLU A 370 11.58 -0.80 -29.41
C GLU A 370 10.34 -1.23 -28.60
N ALA A 371 9.62 -0.28 -28.00
CA ALA A 371 8.36 -0.55 -27.28
C ALA A 371 7.24 -1.04 -28.21
N GLY A 372 7.12 -0.46 -29.40
CA GLY A 372 6.17 -0.89 -30.44
C GLY A 372 6.49 -2.29 -30.96
N GLY A 373 7.76 -2.61 -31.18
CA GLY A 373 8.20 -3.97 -31.53
C GLY A 373 7.89 -4.99 -30.42
N LYS A 374 8.17 -4.65 -29.15
CA LYS A 374 7.81 -5.49 -27.99
C LYS A 374 6.30 -5.66 -27.86
N LEU A 375 5.51 -4.61 -28.08
CA LEU A 375 4.05 -4.66 -28.05
C LEU A 375 3.51 -5.59 -29.15
N SER A 376 4.02 -5.46 -30.38
CA SER A 376 3.64 -6.31 -31.50
C SER A 376 3.95 -7.78 -31.21
N GLY A 377 5.15 -8.09 -30.72
CA GLY A 377 5.52 -9.45 -30.33
C GLY A 377 4.64 -10.01 -29.20
N THR A 378 4.33 -9.19 -28.19
CA THR A 378 3.44 -9.59 -27.09
C THR A 378 2.01 -9.87 -27.58
N ILE A 379 1.52 -9.13 -28.58
CA ILE A 379 0.21 -9.36 -29.19
C ILE A 379 0.21 -10.65 -30.03
N GLU A 380 1.27 -10.95 -30.77
CA GLU A 380 1.42 -12.23 -31.48
C GLU A 380 1.40 -13.41 -30.51
N ASP A 381 2.15 -13.32 -29.41
CA ASP A 381 2.17 -14.33 -28.34
C ASP A 381 0.79 -14.48 -27.67
N LEU A 382 0.09 -13.37 -27.42
CA LEU A 382 -1.27 -13.37 -26.87
C LEU A 382 -2.24 -14.08 -27.81
N MET A 383 -2.20 -13.75 -29.11
CA MET A 383 -3.07 -14.37 -30.13
C MET A 383 -2.81 -15.87 -30.26
N SER A 384 -1.55 -16.29 -30.24
CA SER A 384 -1.16 -17.70 -30.21
C SER A 384 -1.73 -18.41 -28.97
N SER A 385 -1.61 -17.77 -27.80
CA SER A 385 -2.15 -18.29 -26.53
C SER A 385 -3.69 -18.42 -26.57
N ILE A 386 -4.39 -17.47 -27.17
CA ILE A 386 -5.85 -17.52 -27.35
C ILE A 386 -6.25 -18.71 -28.25
N VAL A 387 -5.55 -18.92 -29.37
CA VAL A 387 -5.77 -20.08 -30.24
C VAL A 387 -5.56 -21.39 -29.48
N GLN A 388 -4.51 -21.47 -28.66
CA GLN A 388 -4.22 -22.64 -27.83
C GLN A 388 -5.29 -22.87 -26.74
N ILE A 389 -5.82 -21.81 -26.15
CA ILE A 389 -6.96 -21.87 -25.22
C ILE A 389 -8.19 -22.41 -25.93
N GLY A 390 -8.52 -21.90 -27.13
CA GLY A 390 -9.64 -22.39 -27.94
C GLY A 390 -9.52 -23.88 -28.27
N ALA A 391 -8.32 -24.33 -28.67
CA ALA A 391 -8.05 -25.76 -28.90
C ALA A 391 -8.22 -26.61 -27.62
N SER A 392 -7.79 -26.09 -26.47
CA SER A 392 -7.92 -26.75 -25.17
C SER A 392 -9.39 -26.86 -24.72
N ILE A 393 -10.19 -25.80 -24.93
CA ILE A 393 -11.64 -25.81 -24.69
C ILE A 393 -12.32 -26.86 -25.57
N SER A 394 -11.99 -26.89 -26.87
CA SER A 394 -12.55 -27.88 -27.81
C SER A 394 -12.21 -29.32 -27.39
N ASN A 395 -10.95 -29.58 -27.03
CA ASN A 395 -10.52 -30.90 -26.57
C ASN A 395 -11.20 -31.30 -25.25
N THR A 396 -11.34 -30.36 -24.30
CA THR A 396 -12.05 -30.58 -23.04
C THR A 396 -13.53 -30.85 -23.28
N GLY A 397 -14.17 -30.13 -24.22
CA GLY A 397 -15.54 -30.39 -24.66
C GLY A 397 -15.72 -31.79 -25.25
N MET A 398 -14.76 -32.27 -26.05
CA MET A 398 -14.77 -33.64 -26.57
C MET A 398 -14.64 -34.68 -25.44
N ASN A 399 -13.74 -34.44 -24.49
CA ASN A 399 -13.59 -35.29 -23.30
C ASN A 399 -14.86 -35.31 -22.44
N LEU A 400 -15.53 -34.17 -22.26
CA LEU A 400 -16.82 -34.09 -21.56
C LEU A 400 -17.92 -34.90 -22.25
N LYS A 401 -17.96 -34.87 -23.59
CA LYS A 401 -18.90 -35.69 -24.35
C LYS A 401 -18.64 -37.19 -24.15
N ASN A 402 -17.37 -37.60 -24.18
CA ASN A 402 -16.99 -38.97 -23.88
C ASN A 402 -17.35 -39.35 -22.43
N GLN A 403 -17.07 -38.46 -21.47
CA GLN A 403 -17.43 -38.66 -20.07
C GLN A 403 -18.94 -38.82 -19.88
N THR A 404 -19.76 -38.00 -20.55
CA THR A 404 -21.23 -38.10 -20.51
C THR A 404 -21.70 -39.47 -21.01
N ASN A 405 -21.13 -39.95 -22.12
CA ASN A 405 -21.43 -41.28 -22.65
C ASN A 405 -21.01 -42.39 -21.67
N SER A 406 -19.81 -42.30 -21.09
CA SER A 406 -19.33 -43.26 -20.10
C SER A 406 -20.19 -43.29 -18.84
N VAL A 407 -20.61 -42.13 -18.31
CA VAL A 407 -21.51 -42.05 -17.16
C VAL A 407 -22.88 -42.64 -17.50
N SER A 408 -23.42 -42.37 -18.70
CA SER A 408 -24.66 -43.00 -19.16
C SER A 408 -24.53 -44.53 -19.28
N GLN A 409 -23.38 -45.03 -19.74
CA GLN A 409 -23.14 -46.47 -19.87
C GLN A 409 -22.95 -47.15 -18.52
N SER A 410 -22.34 -46.47 -17.54
CA SER A 410 -22.29 -46.91 -16.15
C SER A 410 -23.69 -47.03 -15.57
N ALA A 411 -24.57 -46.03 -15.77
CA ALA A 411 -25.95 -46.06 -15.34
C ALA A 411 -26.70 -47.31 -15.85
N GLN A 412 -26.56 -47.61 -17.15
CA GLN A 412 -27.16 -48.79 -17.76
C GLN A 412 -26.59 -50.10 -17.20
N SER A 413 -25.28 -50.15 -16.93
CA SER A 413 -24.64 -51.32 -16.34
C SER A 413 -25.15 -51.58 -14.93
N ILE A 414 -25.32 -50.54 -14.12
CA ILE A 414 -25.87 -50.65 -12.75
C ILE A 414 -27.34 -51.08 -12.78
N SER A 415 -28.13 -50.55 -13.71
CA SER A 415 -29.51 -51.01 -13.91
C SER A 415 -29.58 -52.51 -14.24
N LYS A 416 -28.65 -53.01 -15.09
CA LYS A 416 -28.56 -54.45 -15.38
C LYS A 416 -28.15 -55.27 -14.15
N ILE A 417 -27.25 -54.75 -13.32
CA ILE A 417 -26.86 -55.38 -12.06
C ILE A 417 -28.08 -55.53 -11.14
N LEU A 418 -28.90 -54.49 -11.01
CA LEU A 418 -30.14 -54.56 -10.22
C LEU A 418 -31.13 -55.60 -10.76
N ASP A 419 -31.33 -55.66 -12.08
CA ASP A 419 -32.18 -56.70 -12.69
C ASP A 419 -31.63 -58.11 -12.42
N MET A 420 -30.31 -58.29 -12.51
CA MET A 420 -29.66 -59.57 -12.18
C MET A 420 -29.82 -59.94 -10.70
N ILE A 421 -29.78 -58.96 -9.81
CA ILE A 421 -30.00 -59.17 -8.38
C ILE A 421 -31.44 -59.59 -8.11
N HIS A 422 -32.43 -58.97 -8.75
CA HIS A 422 -33.82 -59.42 -8.63
C HIS A 422 -34.02 -60.85 -9.13
N GLN A 423 -33.37 -61.24 -10.23
CA GLN A 423 -33.39 -62.63 -10.69
C GLN A 423 -32.71 -63.56 -9.68
N LEU A 424 -31.60 -63.13 -9.07
CA LEU A 424 -30.91 -63.88 -8.02
C LEU A 424 -31.81 -64.07 -6.79
N GLU A 425 -32.55 -63.05 -6.38
CA GLU A 425 -33.52 -63.13 -5.27
C GLU A 425 -34.60 -64.18 -5.55
N GLU A 426 -35.13 -64.24 -6.77
CA GLU A 426 -36.12 -65.26 -7.18
C GLU A 426 -35.53 -66.68 -7.17
N LEU A 427 -34.29 -66.83 -7.66
CA LEU A 427 -33.56 -68.10 -7.63
C LEU A 427 -33.29 -68.56 -6.20
N VAL A 428 -32.90 -67.65 -5.30
CA VAL A 428 -32.70 -67.92 -3.87
C VAL A 428 -34.01 -68.38 -3.23
N GLN A 429 -35.12 -67.72 -3.51
CA GLN A 429 -36.44 -68.16 -3.00
C GLN A 429 -36.83 -69.55 -3.49
N THR A 430 -36.51 -69.86 -4.75
CA THR A 430 -36.73 -71.20 -5.32
C THR A 430 -35.83 -72.23 -4.66
N GLN A 431 -34.56 -71.90 -4.40
CA GLN A 431 -33.60 -72.75 -3.71
C GLN A 431 -34.04 -73.06 -2.28
N VAL A 432 -34.52 -72.07 -1.52
CA VAL A 432 -35.05 -72.28 -0.17
C VAL A 432 -36.18 -73.32 -0.17
N LYS A 433 -37.13 -73.21 -1.10
CA LYS A 433 -38.23 -74.17 -1.25
C LYS A 433 -37.71 -75.56 -1.63
N ALA A 434 -36.74 -75.64 -2.54
CA ALA A 434 -36.15 -76.91 -2.97
C ALA A 434 -35.39 -77.61 -1.83
N VAL A 435 -34.60 -76.88 -1.06
CA VAL A 435 -33.86 -77.40 0.11
C VAL A 435 -34.82 -77.87 1.19
N GLN A 436 -35.87 -77.10 1.50
CA GLN A 436 -36.88 -77.49 2.47
C GLN A 436 -37.63 -78.76 2.03
N GLY A 437 -37.98 -78.86 0.75
CA GLY A 437 -38.61 -80.04 0.16
C GLY A 437 -37.70 -81.27 0.23
N ALA A 438 -36.42 -81.10 -0.10
CA ALA A 438 -35.41 -82.15 0.01
C ALA A 438 -35.21 -82.61 1.46
N SER A 439 -35.14 -81.69 2.42
CA SER A 439 -35.01 -82.03 3.86
C SER A 439 -36.19 -82.88 4.32
N THR A 440 -37.41 -82.48 3.96
CA THR A 440 -38.63 -83.22 4.29
C THR A 440 -38.63 -84.63 3.67
N ALA A 441 -38.22 -84.76 2.41
CA ALA A 441 -38.12 -86.06 1.74
C ALA A 441 -37.07 -86.98 2.38
N VAL A 442 -35.94 -86.42 2.83
CA VAL A 442 -34.89 -87.20 3.51
C VAL A 442 -35.32 -87.58 4.93
N GLU A 443 -36.02 -86.72 5.66
CA GLU A 443 -36.64 -87.07 6.96
C GLU A 443 -37.65 -88.21 6.80
N GLN A 444 -38.49 -88.19 5.76
CA GLN A 444 -39.39 -89.29 5.43
C GLN A 444 -38.63 -90.56 5.08
N MET A 445 -37.53 -90.46 4.35
CA MET A 445 -36.66 -91.60 4.03
C MET A 445 -36.07 -92.23 5.30
N VAL A 446 -35.58 -91.43 6.25
CA VAL A 446 -35.13 -91.90 7.57
C VAL A 446 -36.25 -92.64 8.31
N GLY A 447 -37.48 -92.10 8.27
CA GLY A 447 -38.65 -92.79 8.80
C GLY A 447 -38.89 -94.16 8.17
N ASN A 448 -38.82 -94.24 6.84
CA ASN A 448 -38.99 -95.50 6.10
C ASN A 448 -37.87 -96.50 6.40
N ILE A 449 -36.62 -96.06 6.50
CA ILE A 449 -35.48 -96.92 6.87
C ILE A 449 -35.71 -97.54 8.25
N ASN A 450 -36.17 -96.76 9.23
CA ASN A 450 -36.50 -97.28 10.56
C ASN A 450 -37.62 -98.34 10.55
N GLU A 451 -38.63 -98.19 9.69
CA GLU A 451 -39.69 -99.21 9.54
C GLU A 451 -39.20 -100.48 8.84
N VAL A 452 -38.30 -100.33 7.84
CA VAL A 452 -37.65 -101.48 7.22
C VAL A 452 -36.74 -102.19 8.21
N ASP A 453 -35.95 -101.47 9.01
CA ASP A 453 -35.08 -102.04 10.04
C ASP A 453 -35.87 -102.87 11.08
N LYS A 454 -37.00 -102.34 11.57
CA LYS A 454 -37.94 -103.10 12.42
C LYS A 454 -38.47 -104.37 11.74
N SER A 455 -38.71 -104.31 10.44
CA SER A 455 -39.21 -105.46 9.66
C SER A 455 -38.12 -106.52 9.48
N VAL A 456 -36.87 -106.09 9.26
CA VAL A 456 -35.68 -106.95 9.20
C VAL A 456 -35.43 -107.64 10.54
N ASP A 457 -35.56 -106.94 11.66
CA ASP A 457 -35.43 -107.54 13.00
C ASP A 457 -36.49 -108.62 13.26
N LYS A 458 -37.76 -108.37 12.88
CA LYS A 458 -38.83 -109.38 12.95
C LYS A 458 -38.54 -110.58 12.05
N MET A 459 -37.96 -110.34 10.88
CA MET A 459 -37.62 -111.37 9.91
C MET A 459 -36.49 -112.26 10.43
N ALA A 460 -35.42 -111.67 10.96
CA ALA A 460 -34.32 -112.39 11.61
C ALA A 460 -34.81 -113.25 12.78
N HIS A 461 -35.70 -112.71 13.62
CA HIS A 461 -36.32 -113.49 14.69
C HIS A 461 -37.15 -114.67 14.16
N SER A 462 -37.95 -114.45 13.12
CA SER A 462 -38.79 -115.50 12.52
C SER A 462 -37.98 -116.61 11.87
N PHE A 463 -36.87 -116.28 11.19
CA PHE A 463 -35.96 -117.27 10.62
C PHE A 463 -35.22 -118.06 11.70
N GLY A 464 -34.82 -117.44 12.80
CA GLY A 464 -34.29 -118.16 13.95
C GLY A 464 -35.27 -119.20 14.52
N VAL A 465 -36.56 -118.85 14.61
CA VAL A 465 -37.61 -119.79 15.04
C VAL A 465 -37.84 -120.91 14.00
N LEU A 466 -37.80 -120.58 12.70
CA LEU A 466 -37.93 -121.56 11.62
C LEU A 466 -36.77 -122.56 11.60
N ASP A 467 -35.52 -122.10 11.76
CA ASP A 467 -34.35 -122.98 11.81
C ASP A 467 -34.45 -123.95 12.98
N GLN A 468 -34.80 -123.46 14.18
CA GLN A 468 -35.03 -124.30 15.35
C GLN A 468 -36.16 -125.34 15.10
N THR A 469 -37.22 -124.94 14.40
CA THR A 469 -38.34 -125.84 14.06
C THR A 469 -37.91 -126.90 13.05
N ALA A 470 -37.12 -126.54 12.04
CA ALA A 470 -36.57 -127.48 11.06
C ALA A 470 -35.63 -128.50 11.73
N GLN A 471 -34.75 -128.05 12.64
CA GLN A 471 -33.89 -128.93 13.44
C GLN A 471 -34.70 -129.91 14.30
N ASN A 472 -35.76 -129.44 14.96
CA ASN A 472 -36.69 -130.31 15.71
C ASN A 472 -37.40 -131.32 14.78
N GLY A 473 -37.71 -130.92 13.55
CA GLY A 473 -38.25 -131.78 12.50
C GLY A 473 -37.29 -132.92 12.12
N VAL A 474 -36.00 -132.61 11.92
CA VAL A 474 -34.94 -133.62 11.69
C VAL A 474 -34.86 -134.59 12.86
N GLN A 475 -34.88 -134.09 14.11
CA GLN A 475 -34.84 -134.94 15.29
C GLN A 475 -36.05 -135.89 15.34
N THR A 476 -37.25 -135.37 15.10
CA THR A 476 -38.48 -136.17 15.10
C THR A 476 -38.46 -137.27 14.02
N GLN A 477 -37.98 -136.95 12.81
CA GLN A 477 -37.84 -137.94 11.73
C GLN A 477 -36.81 -139.03 12.07
N ASN A 478 -35.69 -138.66 12.69
CA ASN A 478 -34.70 -139.64 13.16
C ASN A 478 -35.26 -140.56 14.26
N GLU A 479 -36.08 -140.04 15.16
CA GLU A 479 -36.79 -140.83 16.17
C GLU A 479 -37.81 -141.78 15.55
N LEU A 480 -38.60 -141.31 14.57
CA LEU A 480 -39.52 -142.15 13.80
C LEU A 480 -38.79 -143.27 13.05
N GLN A 481 -37.65 -142.96 12.42
CA GLN A 481 -36.84 -143.96 11.71
C GLN A 481 -36.42 -145.10 12.64
N LYS A 482 -36.00 -144.79 13.87
CA LYS A 482 -35.66 -145.81 14.89
C LYS A 482 -36.86 -146.70 15.22
N GLN A 483 -38.05 -146.13 15.38
CA GLN A 483 -39.27 -146.89 15.67
C GLN A 483 -39.68 -147.79 14.49
N ILE A 484 -39.54 -147.30 13.26
CA ILE A 484 -39.89 -148.08 12.05
C ILE A 484 -38.94 -149.27 11.87
N ILE A 485 -37.64 -149.10 12.12
CA ILE A 485 -36.66 -150.20 12.08
C ILE A 485 -37.04 -151.30 13.09
N GLU A 486 -37.52 -150.92 14.28
CA GLU A 486 -38.02 -151.87 15.27
C GLU A 486 -39.26 -152.62 14.76
N ILE A 487 -40.23 -151.93 14.17
CA ILE A 487 -41.42 -152.55 13.55
C ILE A 487 -41.04 -153.48 12.39
N GLU A 488 -40.06 -153.10 11.56
CA GLU A 488 -39.53 -153.93 10.48
C GLU A 488 -38.98 -155.26 11.01
N ASN A 489 -38.17 -155.20 12.08
CA ASN A 489 -37.62 -156.37 12.74
C ASN A 489 -38.71 -157.27 13.32
N GLN A 490 -39.71 -156.70 14.00
CA GLN A 490 -40.86 -157.45 14.53
C GLN A 490 -41.68 -158.10 13.41
N SER A 491 -41.89 -157.41 12.28
CA SER A 491 -42.59 -157.97 11.11
C SER A 491 -41.83 -159.13 10.47
N LYS A 492 -40.49 -159.07 10.41
CA LYS A 492 -39.64 -160.18 9.94
C LYS A 492 -39.78 -161.42 10.85
N LEU A 493 -39.77 -161.22 12.18
CA LEU A 493 -39.97 -162.31 13.14
C LEU A 493 -41.35 -162.97 12.99
N LEU A 494 -42.41 -162.17 12.82
CA LEU A 494 -43.76 -162.70 12.56
C LEU A 494 -43.84 -163.47 11.23
N SER A 495 -43.16 -163.00 10.19
CA SER A 495 -43.10 -163.69 8.89
C SER A 495 -42.44 -165.06 9.02
N GLU A 496 -41.34 -165.15 9.77
CA GLU A 496 -40.64 -166.41 10.02
C GLU A 496 -41.49 -167.37 10.85
N ALA A 497 -42.13 -166.89 11.91
CA ALA A 497 -43.07 -167.69 12.70
C ALA A 497 -44.22 -168.25 11.83
N ASN A 498 -44.77 -167.43 10.92
CA ASN A 498 -45.83 -167.88 10.01
C ASN A 498 -45.34 -168.95 9.00
N LYS A 499 -44.08 -168.90 8.54
CA LYS A 499 -43.50 -169.99 7.72
C LYS A 499 -43.42 -171.31 8.49
N VAL A 500 -43.02 -171.24 9.76
CA VAL A 500 -42.97 -172.43 10.64
C VAL A 500 -44.37 -173.02 10.79
N ILE A 501 -45.41 -172.20 11.04
CA ILE A 501 -46.81 -172.67 11.12
C ILE A 501 -47.26 -173.31 9.81
N ALA A 502 -46.96 -172.69 8.66
CA ALA A 502 -47.30 -173.26 7.35
C ALA A 502 -46.61 -174.62 7.11
N SER A 503 -45.36 -174.77 7.55
CA SER A 503 -44.61 -176.03 7.48
C SER A 503 -45.23 -177.11 8.36
N ILE A 504 -45.57 -176.78 9.61
CA ILE A 504 -46.25 -177.68 10.55
C ILE A 504 -47.61 -178.11 9.97
N ALA A 505 -48.40 -177.19 9.44
CA ALA A 505 -49.68 -177.51 8.80
C ALA A 505 -49.51 -178.43 7.58
N GLY A 506 -48.48 -178.21 6.75
CA GLY A 506 -48.16 -179.09 5.62
C GLY A 506 -47.74 -180.50 6.04
N GLN A 507 -46.88 -180.62 7.06
CA GLN A 507 -46.48 -181.91 7.63
C GLN A 507 -47.67 -182.64 8.26
N THR A 508 -48.51 -181.92 9.01
CA THR A 508 -49.71 -182.48 9.65
C THR A 508 -50.72 -182.95 8.60
N ASN A 509 -50.88 -182.23 7.49
CA ASN A 509 -51.72 -182.64 6.36
C ASN A 509 -51.23 -183.94 5.70
N LEU A 510 -49.92 -184.09 5.49
CA LEU A 510 -49.32 -185.33 4.95
C LEU A 510 -49.48 -186.51 5.91
N LEU A 511 -49.25 -186.29 7.21
CA LEU A 511 -49.47 -187.29 8.25
C LEU A 511 -50.93 -187.74 8.29
N ALA A 512 -51.87 -186.79 8.24
CA ALA A 512 -53.31 -187.05 8.22
C ALA A 512 -53.77 -187.76 6.94
N MET A 513 -53.19 -187.42 5.78
CA MET A 513 -53.45 -188.11 4.51
C MET A 513 -52.97 -189.56 4.55
N ASN A 514 -51.76 -189.80 5.05
CA ASN A 514 -51.24 -191.17 5.22
C ASN A 514 -52.11 -191.97 6.20
N ALA A 515 -52.55 -191.35 7.30
CA ALA A 515 -53.46 -191.98 8.26
C ALA A 515 -54.84 -192.29 7.67
N ALA A 516 -55.40 -191.40 6.84
CA ALA A 516 -56.67 -191.63 6.14
C ALA A 516 -56.57 -192.76 5.10
N ILE A 517 -55.44 -192.86 4.38
CA ILE A 517 -55.15 -193.96 3.44
C ILE A 517 -55.09 -195.30 4.18
N GLU A 518 -54.35 -195.36 5.30
CA GLU A 518 -54.22 -196.59 6.09
C GLU A 518 -55.56 -197.00 6.72
N ALA A 519 -56.36 -196.02 7.18
CA ALA A 519 -57.71 -196.26 7.69
C ALA A 519 -58.67 -196.77 6.61
N ALA A 520 -58.53 -196.32 5.35
CA ALA A 520 -59.28 -196.88 4.21
C ALA A 520 -58.84 -198.31 3.85
N HIS A 521 -57.55 -198.63 4.04
CA HIS A 521 -56.99 -199.98 3.83
C HIS A 521 -57.51 -201.00 4.85
N ALA A 522 -57.81 -200.55 6.08
CA ALA A 522 -58.35 -201.38 7.16
C ALA A 522 -59.85 -201.72 7.06
N GLY A 523 -60.56 -201.21 6.03
CA GLY A 523 -61.98 -201.51 5.78
C GLY A 523 -62.91 -201.10 6.93
N ASP A 524 -63.88 -201.95 7.29
CA ASP A 524 -64.91 -201.64 8.29
C ASP A 524 -64.35 -201.37 9.70
N ALA A 525 -63.15 -201.88 10.04
CA ALA A 525 -62.50 -201.62 11.33
C ALA A 525 -61.86 -200.22 11.42
N GLY A 526 -61.60 -199.56 10.28
CA GLY A 526 -60.91 -198.27 10.21
C GLY A 526 -61.81 -197.04 10.20
N GLN A 527 -63.14 -197.20 10.15
CA GLN A 527 -64.08 -196.09 9.95
C GLN A 527 -63.94 -194.93 10.96
N GLY A 528 -63.80 -195.24 12.27
CA GLY A 528 -63.66 -194.20 13.30
C GLY A 528 -62.34 -193.41 13.19
N PHE A 529 -61.25 -194.09 12.85
CA PHE A 529 -59.95 -193.45 12.64
C PHE A 529 -59.90 -192.63 11.34
N ALA A 530 -60.55 -193.10 10.27
CA ALA A 530 -60.67 -192.36 9.02
C ALA A 530 -61.34 -190.99 9.24
N VAL A 531 -62.42 -190.94 10.03
CA VAL A 531 -63.12 -189.68 10.35
C VAL A 531 -62.21 -188.69 11.10
N VAL A 532 -61.45 -189.16 12.10
CA VAL A 532 -60.52 -188.29 12.85
C VAL A 532 -59.36 -187.82 11.96
N ALA A 533 -58.81 -188.70 11.13
CA ALA A 533 -57.75 -188.37 10.19
C ALA A 533 -58.22 -187.33 9.15
N ASP A 534 -59.43 -187.46 8.60
CA ASP A 534 -60.00 -186.47 7.69
C ASP A 534 -60.29 -185.13 8.37
N GLU A 535 -60.72 -185.11 9.63
CA GLU A 535 -60.92 -183.86 10.38
C GLU A 535 -59.58 -183.15 10.67
N ILE A 536 -58.53 -183.89 11.03
CA ILE A 536 -57.16 -183.33 11.20
C ILE A 536 -56.61 -182.84 9.85
N ARG A 537 -56.85 -183.58 8.75
CA ARG A 537 -56.47 -183.17 7.39
C ARG A 537 -57.14 -181.84 7.04
N LYS A 538 -58.46 -181.73 7.25
CA LYS A 538 -59.23 -180.52 6.99
C LYS A 538 -58.79 -179.34 7.87
N LEU A 539 -58.46 -179.57 9.13
CA LEU A 539 -57.92 -178.54 10.04
C LEU A 539 -56.52 -178.07 9.59
N SER A 540 -55.69 -179.00 9.11
CA SER A 540 -54.35 -178.71 8.58
C SER A 540 -54.42 -177.97 7.23
N GLU A 541 -55.33 -178.33 6.34
CA GLU A 541 -55.62 -177.59 5.10
C GLU A 541 -56.11 -176.17 5.39
N THR A 542 -57.00 -176.03 6.37
CA THR A 542 -57.48 -174.72 6.85
C THR A 542 -56.34 -173.90 7.43
N SER A 543 -55.49 -174.50 8.27
CA SER A 543 -54.33 -173.84 8.88
C SER A 543 -53.28 -173.43 7.85
N SER A 544 -53.02 -174.26 6.83
CA SER A 544 -52.14 -173.96 5.71
C SER A 544 -52.68 -172.81 4.86
N THR A 545 -53.99 -172.83 4.58
CA THR A 545 -54.67 -171.75 3.85
C THR A 545 -54.63 -170.43 4.64
N GLN A 546 -54.90 -170.47 5.95
CA GLN A 546 -54.83 -169.29 6.81
C GLN A 546 -53.39 -168.76 6.91
N SER A 547 -52.38 -169.64 7.01
CA SER A 547 -50.97 -169.24 7.03
C SER A 547 -50.53 -168.61 5.70
N LYS A 548 -51.08 -169.06 4.56
CA LYS A 548 -50.87 -168.39 3.26
C LYS A 548 -51.46 -166.98 3.26
N THR A 549 -52.68 -166.82 3.78
CA THR A 549 -53.33 -165.50 3.91
C THR A 549 -52.54 -164.56 4.83
N ILE A 550 -52.14 -165.02 6.02
CA ILE A 550 -51.30 -164.25 6.95
C ILE A 550 -49.95 -163.92 6.31
N GLY A 551 -49.34 -164.86 5.58
CA GLY A 551 -48.09 -164.64 4.87
C GLY A 551 -48.20 -163.54 3.80
N ALA A 552 -49.31 -163.50 3.06
CA ALA A 552 -49.60 -162.44 2.11
C ALA A 552 -49.83 -161.08 2.80
N GLN A 553 -50.52 -161.05 3.94
CA GLN A 553 -50.69 -159.84 4.75
C GLN A 553 -49.36 -159.33 5.32
N LEU A 554 -48.51 -160.21 5.85
CA LEU A 554 -47.19 -159.84 6.37
C LEU A 554 -46.26 -159.31 5.27
N LYS A 555 -46.29 -159.89 4.07
CA LYS A 555 -45.59 -159.32 2.91
C LYS A 555 -46.09 -157.92 2.56
N SER A 556 -47.41 -157.69 2.64
CA SER A 556 -48.00 -156.37 2.40
C SER A 556 -47.58 -155.36 3.48
N ILE A 557 -47.51 -155.78 4.74
CA ILE A 557 -47.01 -154.96 5.86
C ILE A 557 -45.52 -154.62 5.66
N GLN A 558 -44.68 -155.59 5.28
CA GLN A 558 -43.26 -155.35 4.99
C GLN A 558 -43.07 -154.36 3.83
N ALA A 559 -43.88 -154.49 2.77
CA ALA A 559 -43.88 -153.53 1.68
C ALA A 559 -44.28 -152.12 2.16
N ALA A 560 -45.31 -152.00 2.99
CA ALA A 560 -45.72 -150.74 3.57
C ALA A 560 -44.62 -150.13 4.47
N ILE A 561 -43.98 -150.93 5.33
CA ILE A 561 -42.86 -150.48 6.18
C ILE A 561 -41.72 -149.93 5.32
N ASN A 562 -41.32 -150.62 4.25
CA ASN A 562 -40.27 -150.13 3.35
C ASN A 562 -40.64 -148.78 2.72
N THR A 563 -41.91 -148.59 2.34
CA THR A 563 -42.40 -147.28 1.86
C THR A 563 -42.30 -146.22 2.95
N VAL A 564 -42.64 -146.53 4.21
CA VAL A 564 -42.50 -145.57 5.31
C VAL A 564 -41.02 -145.25 5.58
N VAL A 565 -40.11 -146.24 5.57
CA VAL A 565 -38.66 -146.01 5.73
C VAL A 565 -38.15 -145.03 4.67
N GLN A 566 -38.49 -145.25 3.40
CA GLN A 566 -38.10 -144.36 2.30
C GLN A 566 -38.66 -142.95 2.49
N ALA A 567 -39.95 -142.84 2.87
CA ALA A 567 -40.59 -141.54 3.13
C ALA A 567 -39.93 -140.79 4.31
N THR A 568 -39.56 -141.51 5.38
CA THR A 568 -38.91 -140.92 6.57
C THR A 568 -37.50 -140.44 6.23
N GLN A 569 -36.74 -141.21 5.44
CA GLN A 569 -35.41 -140.82 4.99
C GLN A 569 -35.45 -139.62 4.04
N SER A 570 -36.43 -139.58 3.13
CA SER A 570 -36.71 -138.38 2.32
C SER A 570 -37.02 -137.18 3.22
N GLY A 571 -37.87 -137.37 4.23
CA GLY A 571 -38.21 -136.32 5.19
C GLY A 571 -37.00 -135.73 5.93
N VAL A 572 -36.04 -136.56 6.35
CA VAL A 572 -34.76 -136.07 6.93
C VAL A 572 -34.02 -135.18 5.94
N GLN A 573 -33.90 -135.60 4.67
CA GLN A 573 -33.22 -134.83 3.64
C GLN A 573 -33.95 -133.51 3.33
N ASP A 574 -35.28 -133.54 3.30
CA ASP A 574 -36.12 -132.36 3.04
C ASP A 574 -35.97 -131.32 4.16
N TYR A 575 -35.98 -131.73 5.43
CA TYR A 575 -35.72 -130.83 6.55
C TYR A 575 -34.27 -130.30 6.59
N ALA A 576 -33.29 -131.11 6.20
CA ALA A 576 -31.90 -130.65 6.11
C ALA A 576 -31.73 -129.59 5.01
N ASN A 577 -32.36 -129.79 3.85
CA ASN A 577 -32.40 -128.80 2.78
C ASN A 577 -33.13 -127.52 3.23
N LEU A 578 -34.26 -127.66 3.93
CA LEU A 578 -35.01 -126.53 4.48
C LEU A 578 -34.17 -125.70 5.46
N SER A 579 -33.44 -126.33 6.40
CA SER A 579 -32.56 -125.62 7.33
C SER A 579 -31.46 -124.86 6.59
N LYS A 580 -30.88 -125.44 5.53
CA LYS A 580 -29.92 -124.74 4.68
C LYS A 580 -30.53 -123.51 3.99
N GLU A 581 -31.72 -123.65 3.39
CA GLU A 581 -32.41 -122.52 2.74
C GLU A 581 -32.77 -121.41 3.73
N ILE A 582 -33.13 -121.76 4.97
CA ILE A 582 -33.36 -120.80 6.05
C ILE A 582 -32.07 -120.04 6.39
N GLN A 583 -30.93 -120.74 6.52
CA GLN A 583 -29.63 -120.11 6.80
C GLN A 583 -29.18 -119.19 5.66
N ASP A 584 -29.33 -119.62 4.41
CA ASP A 584 -29.03 -118.79 3.23
C ASP A 584 -29.91 -117.53 3.21
N THR A 585 -31.18 -117.66 3.59
CA THR A 585 -32.10 -116.51 3.66
C THR A 585 -31.78 -115.59 4.83
N ASP A 586 -31.41 -116.12 6.01
CA ASP A 586 -30.99 -115.33 7.17
C ASP A 586 -29.74 -114.49 6.84
N MET A 587 -28.79 -115.02 6.08
CA MET A 587 -27.65 -114.23 5.57
C MET A 587 -28.10 -113.04 4.72
N LEU A 588 -29.11 -113.20 3.85
CA LEU A 588 -29.67 -112.08 3.07
C LEU A 588 -30.34 -111.05 3.99
N VAL A 589 -31.04 -111.48 5.04
CA VAL A 589 -31.64 -110.58 6.04
C VAL A 589 -30.58 -109.76 6.75
N GLN A 590 -29.45 -110.36 7.15
CA GLN A 590 -28.32 -109.64 7.75
C GLN A 590 -27.69 -108.63 6.77
N GLN A 591 -27.59 -108.97 5.48
CA GLN A 591 -27.11 -108.03 4.45
C GLN A 591 -28.05 -106.82 4.31
N ILE A 592 -29.38 -107.04 4.33
CA ILE A 592 -30.36 -105.95 4.31
C ILE A 592 -30.19 -105.06 5.55
N LYS A 593 -29.97 -105.65 6.74
CA LYS A 593 -29.73 -104.89 7.98
C LYS A 593 -28.52 -103.97 7.87
N ALA A 594 -27.40 -104.50 7.35
CA ALA A 594 -26.19 -103.72 7.14
C ALA A 594 -26.44 -102.56 6.14
N ALA A 595 -27.12 -102.83 5.03
CA ALA A 595 -27.47 -101.83 4.03
C ALA A 595 -28.40 -100.73 4.60
N MET A 596 -29.37 -101.07 5.45
CA MET A 596 -30.24 -100.09 6.11
C MET A 596 -29.46 -99.21 7.09
N THR A 597 -28.48 -99.76 7.82
CA THR A 597 -27.61 -98.99 8.71
C THR A 597 -26.76 -97.98 7.92
N GLU A 598 -26.18 -98.41 6.80
CA GLU A 598 -25.42 -97.52 5.90
C GLU A 598 -26.31 -96.44 5.28
N GLN A 599 -27.52 -96.80 4.84
CA GLN A 599 -28.48 -95.85 4.29
C GLN A 599 -28.94 -94.82 5.33
N GLN A 600 -29.09 -95.21 6.59
CA GLN A 600 -29.40 -94.30 7.71
C GLN A 600 -28.28 -93.29 7.95
N GLN A 601 -27.02 -93.75 7.92
CA GLN A 601 -25.85 -92.88 8.04
C GLN A 601 -25.77 -91.89 6.87
N GLY A 602 -25.93 -92.38 5.64
CA GLY A 602 -25.95 -91.53 4.44
C GLY A 602 -27.07 -90.49 4.46
N SER A 603 -28.27 -90.87 4.93
CA SER A 603 -29.40 -89.96 5.08
C SER A 603 -29.12 -88.83 6.09
N THR A 604 -28.43 -89.16 7.20
CA THR A 604 -28.02 -88.17 8.21
C THR A 604 -26.98 -87.19 7.65
N GLN A 605 -26.04 -87.67 6.85
CA GLN A 605 -25.06 -86.82 6.16
C GLN A 605 -25.73 -85.88 5.15
N ILE A 606 -26.71 -86.37 4.39
CA ILE A 606 -27.49 -85.56 3.46
C ILE A 606 -28.25 -84.46 4.21
N LEU A 607 -28.87 -84.76 5.35
CA LEU A 607 -29.53 -83.74 6.19
C LEU A 607 -28.54 -82.67 6.68
N GLY A 608 -27.33 -83.06 7.09
CA GLY A 608 -26.27 -82.13 7.43
C GLY A 608 -25.91 -81.19 6.28
N ALA A 609 -25.69 -81.74 5.09
CA ALA A 609 -25.38 -80.97 3.88
C ALA A 609 -26.52 -80.04 3.47
N LEU A 610 -27.79 -80.47 3.63
CA LEU A 610 -28.96 -79.62 3.36
C LEU A 610 -29.06 -78.45 4.35
N ASN A 611 -28.72 -78.65 5.62
CA ASN A 611 -28.65 -77.57 6.61
C ASN A 611 -27.55 -76.55 6.28
N GLU A 612 -26.36 -77.01 5.89
CA GLU A 612 -25.27 -76.13 5.43
C GLU A 612 -25.67 -75.36 4.15
N MET A 613 -26.36 -76.02 3.22
CA MET A 613 -26.90 -75.39 2.02
C MET A 613 -27.94 -74.32 2.35
N ASN A 614 -28.80 -74.55 3.34
CA ASN A 614 -29.75 -73.56 3.82
C ASN A 614 -29.03 -72.33 4.41
N GLY A 615 -28.01 -72.57 5.25
CA GLY A 615 -27.18 -71.49 5.80
C GLY A 615 -26.47 -70.67 4.71
N SER A 616 -25.93 -71.33 3.69
CA SER A 616 -25.29 -70.68 2.54
C SER A 616 -26.31 -69.88 1.72
N THR A 617 -27.52 -70.40 1.55
CA THR A 617 -28.61 -69.71 0.84
C THR A 617 -29.02 -68.44 1.58
N GLN A 618 -29.06 -68.46 2.92
CA GLN A 618 -29.31 -67.25 3.72
C GLN A 618 -28.19 -66.21 3.54
N GLN A 619 -26.93 -66.63 3.54
CA GLN A 619 -25.80 -65.71 3.31
C GLN A 619 -25.86 -65.06 1.92
N VAL A 620 -26.23 -65.82 0.88
CA VAL A 620 -26.43 -65.27 -0.46
C VAL A 620 -27.59 -64.26 -0.47
N GLN A 621 -28.67 -64.53 0.27
CA GLN A 621 -29.78 -63.58 0.40
C GLN A 621 -29.35 -62.26 1.05
N ASP A 622 -28.58 -62.34 2.14
CA ASP A 622 -28.10 -61.15 2.86
C ASP A 622 -27.13 -60.35 2.00
N ALA A 623 -26.17 -61.02 1.34
CA ALA A 623 -25.24 -60.41 0.39
C ALA A 623 -25.98 -59.74 -0.78
N SER A 624 -27.01 -60.39 -1.33
CA SER A 624 -27.85 -59.82 -2.39
C SER A 624 -28.48 -58.49 -1.97
N LYS A 625 -29.00 -58.42 -0.74
CA LYS A 625 -29.60 -57.20 -0.17
C LYS A 625 -28.58 -56.07 0.02
N GLU A 626 -27.36 -56.40 0.44
CA GLU A 626 -26.26 -55.43 0.54
C GLU A 626 -25.89 -54.89 -0.85
N ILE A 627 -25.79 -55.76 -1.86
CA ILE A 627 -25.47 -55.33 -3.24
C ILE A 627 -26.59 -54.45 -3.81
N THR A 628 -27.88 -54.75 -3.53
CA THR A 628 -28.99 -53.87 -3.91
C THR A 628 -28.82 -52.47 -3.32
N THR A 629 -28.52 -52.40 -2.02
CA THR A 629 -28.33 -51.11 -1.32
C THR A 629 -27.13 -50.34 -1.88
N ALA A 630 -26.01 -51.02 -2.10
CA ALA A 630 -24.81 -50.43 -2.70
C ALA A 630 -25.08 -49.94 -4.14
N SER A 631 -25.78 -50.74 -4.94
CA SER A 631 -26.13 -50.39 -6.33
C SER A 631 -27.04 -49.16 -6.37
N GLN A 632 -27.98 -49.02 -5.43
CA GLN A 632 -28.83 -47.84 -5.31
C GLN A 632 -28.02 -46.58 -5.00
N ALA A 633 -27.03 -46.66 -4.09
CA ALA A 633 -26.13 -45.53 -3.82
C ALA A 633 -25.33 -45.12 -5.07
N ILE A 634 -24.85 -46.10 -5.86
CA ILE A 634 -24.13 -45.80 -7.10
C ILE A 634 -25.06 -45.13 -8.13
N ILE A 635 -26.35 -45.47 -8.20
CA ILE A 635 -27.31 -44.75 -9.05
C ILE A 635 -27.39 -43.27 -8.67
N ASP A 636 -27.45 -42.98 -7.38
CA ASP A 636 -27.50 -41.60 -6.88
C ASP A 636 -26.22 -40.84 -7.25
N ASP A 637 -25.04 -41.47 -7.07
CA ASP A 637 -23.74 -40.90 -7.46
C ASP A 637 -23.65 -40.66 -8.98
N VAL A 638 -24.18 -41.58 -9.79
CA VAL A 638 -24.23 -41.43 -11.25
C VAL A 638 -25.13 -40.25 -11.64
N ALA A 639 -26.27 -40.05 -10.96
CA ALA A 639 -27.14 -38.91 -11.20
C ALA A 639 -26.44 -37.58 -10.88
N VAL A 640 -25.69 -37.53 -9.77
CA VAL A 640 -24.85 -36.37 -9.41
C VAL A 640 -23.80 -36.13 -10.50
N LEU A 641 -23.07 -37.16 -10.92
CA LEU A 641 -22.05 -37.05 -11.97
C LEU A 641 -22.63 -36.55 -13.31
N GLN A 642 -23.82 -37.03 -13.71
CA GLN A 642 -24.49 -36.53 -14.92
C GLN A 642 -24.78 -35.04 -14.83
N ASN A 643 -25.24 -34.56 -13.66
CA ASN A 643 -25.48 -33.15 -13.43
C ASN A 643 -24.18 -32.32 -13.48
N GLU A 644 -23.12 -32.78 -12.83
CA GLU A 644 -21.81 -32.12 -12.86
C GLU A 644 -21.23 -32.05 -14.28
N THR A 645 -21.31 -33.14 -15.06
CA THR A 645 -20.86 -33.11 -16.46
C THR A 645 -21.66 -32.14 -17.33
N LYS A 646 -22.96 -31.98 -17.04
CA LYS A 646 -23.82 -31.02 -17.73
C LYS A 646 -23.41 -29.58 -17.40
N VAL A 647 -23.19 -29.27 -16.12
CA VAL A 647 -22.73 -27.94 -15.68
C VAL A 647 -21.36 -27.63 -16.29
N MET A 648 -20.43 -28.58 -16.28
CA MET A 648 -19.10 -28.39 -16.87
C MET A 648 -19.17 -28.18 -18.39
N GLY A 649 -20.11 -28.84 -19.07
CA GLY A 649 -20.41 -28.56 -20.47
C GLY A 649 -20.85 -27.11 -20.73
N GLN A 650 -21.76 -26.60 -19.89
CA GLN A 650 -22.19 -25.19 -19.97
C GLN A 650 -21.03 -24.22 -19.73
N SER A 651 -20.16 -24.51 -18.76
CA SER A 651 -18.97 -23.70 -18.51
C SER A 651 -17.98 -23.72 -19.69
N MET A 652 -17.85 -24.85 -20.40
CA MET A 652 -17.02 -24.90 -21.62
C MET A 652 -17.60 -24.05 -22.75
N ASP A 653 -18.93 -24.03 -22.91
CA ASP A 653 -19.59 -23.16 -23.88
C ASP A 653 -19.34 -21.67 -23.55
N GLU A 654 -19.44 -21.28 -22.28
CA GLU A 654 -19.13 -19.93 -21.82
C GLU A 654 -17.65 -19.56 -21.98
N MET A 655 -16.74 -20.50 -21.72
CA MET A 655 -15.30 -20.32 -21.98
C MET A 655 -15.02 -20.14 -23.47
N GLY A 656 -15.73 -20.89 -24.34
CA GLY A 656 -15.65 -20.71 -25.79
C GLY A 656 -16.03 -19.31 -26.21
N LEU A 657 -17.18 -18.81 -25.74
CA LEU A 657 -17.63 -17.42 -25.99
C LEU A 657 -16.62 -16.37 -25.46
N SER A 658 -15.97 -16.67 -24.34
CA SER A 658 -14.96 -15.78 -23.75
C SER A 658 -13.67 -15.77 -24.57
N ALA A 659 -13.24 -16.93 -25.09
CA ALA A 659 -12.09 -17.04 -25.98
C ALA A 659 -12.33 -16.27 -27.30
N ASP A 660 -13.53 -16.35 -27.86
CA ASP A 660 -13.91 -15.59 -29.06
C ASP A 660 -13.80 -14.07 -28.82
N LYS A 661 -14.31 -13.58 -27.68
CA LYS A 661 -14.18 -12.17 -27.29
C LYS A 661 -12.72 -11.75 -27.07
N MET A 662 -11.91 -12.62 -26.47
CA MET A 662 -10.47 -12.37 -26.32
C MET A 662 -9.77 -12.28 -27.67
N GLN A 663 -10.17 -13.12 -28.64
CA GLN A 663 -9.63 -13.06 -29.99
C GLN A 663 -9.98 -11.75 -30.69
N GLU A 664 -11.23 -11.29 -30.56
CA GLU A 664 -11.67 -9.99 -31.10
C GLU A 664 -10.87 -8.83 -30.47
N ALA A 665 -10.69 -8.84 -29.14
CA ALA A 665 -9.89 -7.84 -28.44
C ALA A 665 -8.41 -7.87 -28.86
N GLY A 666 -7.84 -9.05 -29.06
CA GLY A 666 -6.47 -9.23 -29.56
C GLY A 666 -6.27 -8.67 -30.96
N LEU A 667 -7.23 -8.89 -31.87
CA LEU A 667 -7.23 -8.28 -33.21
C LEU A 667 -7.33 -6.75 -33.15
N SER A 668 -8.14 -6.21 -32.24
CA SER A 668 -8.22 -4.76 -32.01
C SER A 668 -6.89 -4.17 -31.52
N LEU A 669 -6.24 -4.84 -30.55
CA LEU A 669 -4.91 -4.49 -30.06
C LEU A 669 -3.85 -4.54 -31.16
N ALA A 670 -3.89 -5.54 -32.04
CA ALA A 670 -3.00 -5.60 -33.21
C ALA A 670 -3.18 -4.38 -34.12
N GLY A 671 -4.43 -3.94 -34.33
CA GLY A 671 -4.74 -2.70 -35.05
C GLY A 671 -4.18 -1.44 -34.37
N VAL A 672 -4.26 -1.35 -33.04
CA VAL A 672 -3.63 -0.26 -32.26
C VAL A 672 -2.11 -0.30 -32.40
N SER A 673 -1.48 -1.47 -32.29
CA SER A 673 -0.03 -1.65 -32.47
C SER A 673 0.44 -1.17 -33.85
N LYS A 674 -0.31 -1.51 -34.91
CA LYS A 674 -0.04 -1.04 -36.27
C LYS A 674 -0.16 0.47 -36.42
N THR A 675 -1.13 1.06 -35.72
CA THR A 675 -1.30 2.52 -35.68
C THR A 675 -0.11 3.19 -34.98
N VAL A 676 0.35 2.64 -33.85
CA VAL A 676 1.53 3.12 -33.11
C VAL A 676 2.79 3.05 -33.99
N GLU A 677 3.01 1.93 -34.69
CA GLU A 677 4.11 1.77 -35.64
C GLU A 677 4.08 2.86 -36.73
N THR A 678 2.90 3.12 -37.30
CA THR A 678 2.72 4.15 -38.33
C THR A 678 2.96 5.57 -37.79
N SER A 679 2.51 5.87 -36.57
CA SER A 679 2.78 7.15 -35.90
C SER A 679 4.27 7.36 -35.61
N ILE A 680 5.01 6.31 -35.25
CA ILE A 680 6.47 6.38 -35.05
C ILE A 680 7.19 6.67 -36.38
N GLU A 681 6.75 6.10 -37.48
CA GLU A 681 7.28 6.41 -38.82
C GLU A 681 7.00 7.87 -39.23
N GLU A 682 5.79 8.38 -38.97
CA GLU A 682 5.44 9.79 -39.25
C GLU A 682 6.25 10.77 -38.41
N ILE A 683 6.43 10.50 -37.11
CA ILE A 683 7.32 11.29 -36.24
C ILE A 683 8.75 11.24 -36.78
N GLY A 684 9.21 10.08 -37.25
CA GLY A 684 10.49 9.92 -37.92
C GLY A 684 10.64 10.86 -39.12
N LYS A 685 9.69 10.83 -40.06
CA LYS A 685 9.70 11.71 -41.24
C LYS A 685 9.69 13.20 -40.86
N GLN A 686 8.99 13.58 -39.79
CA GLN A 686 8.98 14.97 -39.30
C GLN A 686 10.32 15.38 -38.69
N ILE A 687 10.99 14.48 -37.97
CA ILE A 687 12.34 14.72 -37.44
C ILE A 687 13.36 14.80 -38.58
N ASP A 688 13.24 13.94 -39.59
CA ASP A 688 14.13 13.91 -40.76
C ASP A 688 13.97 15.18 -41.64
N LEU A 689 12.83 15.89 -41.57
CA LEU A 689 12.66 17.21 -42.22
C LEU A 689 13.56 18.30 -41.64
N PHE A 690 14.01 18.15 -40.39
CA PHE A 690 14.99 19.04 -39.74
C PHE A 690 16.45 18.66 -40.06
N GLU A 691 16.67 17.60 -40.85
CA GLU A 691 17.98 17.07 -41.23
C GLU A 691 18.39 17.43 -42.66
N LYS A 692 17.89 18.52 -43.25
CA LYS A 692 18.41 18.91 -44.58
C LYS A 692 19.92 19.15 -44.50
N GLU A 693 20.64 18.32 -45.28
CA GLU A 693 22.10 18.29 -45.49
C GLU A 693 22.80 19.65 -45.51
#